data_AF-A0A0R0A2M9-F1
#
_entry.id   AF-A0A0R0A2M9-F1
#
_cell.length_a   1.000
_cell.length_b   1.000
_cell.length_c   1.000
_cell.angle_alpha   90.00
_cell.angle_beta   90.00
_cell.angle_gamma   90.00
#
_symmetry.space_group_name_H-M   'P 1'
#
loop_
_entity.id
_entity.type
_entity.pdbx_description
1 polymer ?
#
loop_
_entity_poly.entity_id
_entity_poly.type
_entity_poly.pdbx_seq_one_letter_code
_entity_poly.pdbx_strand_id
1 'polypeptide(L)'
;MSMDLQRFHATFFEESREGLDAMEAGLLALEGGQLDPEIINSVFRAAHSIKGGAGTFGFDAMANLTHVLETLLDELRAGKRALEPAAIDAMLTSVDVLRALLREVEHGQPADPQAVQAVTARLQAVLSGQAAPVAAAKTEDETPDGWQIGFTPAPSLFMSGNDPLRIIRELETLGSLQVAARVERLPGFNQLDPLEAYLAWDLGLIGKVPRSKIEDTFAWVVDDCELDIRPAAPPSLAMPAAENGAVAEPARSPAAAATPSGNSHEAESSIRVSVDKVDALINLVGELVITQAMLKQVSGGLDPVHAEQLFAGLDLLERNTRDLQEAVISVRMLPVDAVFRRFPRLVRDLSSRLGKQVRLRTIGEGTELDKGLIEKIADPLVHLVRNSIDHGLEMPDVRRAAGKDETGTITLAASHQGGHIVIEVSDDGRGLNRAKILEKAYERGLNVPDNPTDPQVWDLIFQPGFSTADAVTELSGRGVGMDVVRRNIQALGGEVQLESNTGAGTRVLIRLPLTLAILDGMTVSVAGETLILPLAYVLEALQPQADDIRTMAGEGRVLRVRGEYLPILSLSEHYGYSGRTNADPLVVVVEGDGQKIALEVDELVGQQQVVVKNIENNYRRIAGVSGATILGDGRVALIVDIGGLVRSLRMQQAA
;
A
#
# COMPACT_ATOMS: atom_id res chain seq x y z
N MET A 1 17.57 16.96 -35.66
CA MET A 1 17.13 18.06 -34.77
C MET A 1 15.95 17.68 -33.85
N SER A 2 15.17 16.59 -34.07
CA SER A 2 14.01 16.30 -33.19
C SER A 2 14.33 15.55 -31.88
N MET A 3 15.44 14.81 -31.79
CA MET A 3 15.81 14.05 -30.58
C MET A 3 16.29 14.94 -29.41
N ASP A 4 16.86 16.12 -29.68
CA ASP A 4 17.25 17.06 -28.62
C ASP A 4 16.02 17.56 -27.89
N LEU A 5 14.99 18.00 -28.64
CA LEU A 5 13.78 18.59 -28.07
C LEU A 5 13.00 17.58 -27.21
N GLN A 6 12.91 16.31 -27.62
CA GLN A 6 12.24 15.27 -26.81
C GLN A 6 12.96 14.97 -25.48
N ARG A 7 14.30 15.02 -25.45
CA ARG A 7 15.06 14.81 -24.22
C ARG A 7 14.98 16.02 -23.29
N PHE A 8 15.01 17.23 -23.86
CA PHE A 8 14.75 18.46 -23.13
C PHE A 8 13.32 18.49 -22.57
N HIS A 9 12.32 17.97 -23.29
CA HIS A 9 10.97 17.78 -22.78
C HIS A 9 10.93 16.78 -21.63
N ALA A 10 11.58 15.61 -21.74
CA ALA A 10 11.60 14.61 -20.66
C ALA A 10 12.24 15.15 -19.38
N THR A 11 13.40 15.82 -19.49
CA THR A 11 14.04 16.48 -18.35
C THR A 11 13.14 17.59 -17.78
N PHE A 12 12.52 18.40 -18.64
CA PHE A 12 11.59 19.44 -18.21
C PHE A 12 10.38 18.86 -17.46
N PHE A 13 9.79 17.75 -17.92
CA PHE A 13 8.68 17.10 -17.24
C PHE A 13 9.10 16.54 -15.88
N GLU A 14 10.27 15.89 -15.80
CA GLU A 14 10.81 15.38 -14.54
C GLU A 14 11.10 16.52 -13.55
N GLU A 15 11.82 17.57 -13.97
CA GLU A 15 12.10 18.75 -13.16
C GLU A 15 10.82 19.50 -12.75
N SER A 16 9.81 19.54 -13.63
CA SER A 16 8.52 20.17 -13.32
C SER A 16 7.73 19.37 -12.30
N ARG A 17 7.76 18.03 -12.34
CA ARG A 17 7.13 17.19 -11.30
C ARG A 17 7.82 17.38 -9.95
N GLU A 18 9.15 17.32 -9.93
CA GLU A 18 9.93 17.58 -8.70
C GLU A 18 9.65 18.99 -8.15
N GLY A 19 9.56 19.99 -9.03
CA GLY A 19 9.19 21.36 -8.67
C GLY A 19 7.78 21.47 -8.09
N LEU A 20 6.79 20.82 -8.71
CA LEU A 20 5.40 20.83 -8.23
C LEU A 20 5.27 20.12 -6.88
N ASP A 21 5.98 19.02 -6.66
CA ASP A 21 6.01 18.31 -5.38
C ASP A 21 6.68 19.15 -4.28
N ALA A 22 7.77 19.85 -4.61
CA ALA A 22 8.43 20.78 -3.68
C ALA A 22 7.52 21.98 -3.34
N MET A 23 6.76 22.50 -4.31
CA MET A 23 5.79 23.56 -4.09
C MET A 23 4.65 23.11 -3.18
N GLU A 24 4.04 21.94 -3.42
CA GLU A 24 2.96 21.41 -2.57
C GLU A 24 3.45 21.23 -1.13
N ALA A 25 4.60 20.58 -0.93
CA ALA A 25 5.18 20.36 0.39
C ALA A 25 5.46 21.68 1.12
N GLY A 26 6.05 22.66 0.44
CA GLY A 26 6.34 23.98 1.02
C GLY A 26 5.09 24.77 1.39
N LEU A 27 4.05 24.73 0.54
CA LEU A 27 2.77 25.40 0.81
C LEU A 27 2.03 24.77 1.98
N LEU A 28 2.05 23.44 2.12
CA LEU A 28 1.47 22.74 3.28
C LEU A 28 2.24 23.05 4.58
N ALA A 29 3.57 23.17 4.52
CA ALA A 29 4.37 23.58 5.69
C ALA A 29 4.05 25.01 6.14
N LEU A 30 3.89 25.94 5.19
CA LEU A 30 3.49 27.33 5.45
C LEU A 30 2.09 27.42 6.10
N GLU A 31 1.16 26.54 5.74
CA GLU A 31 -0.16 26.46 6.37
C GLU A 31 -0.09 26.02 7.83
N GLY A 32 0.82 25.09 8.15
CA GLY A 32 1.07 24.59 9.49
C GLY A 32 1.68 25.62 10.46
N GLY A 33 1.87 26.87 10.03
CA GLY A 33 2.39 27.97 10.85
C GLY A 33 3.91 28.14 10.82
N GLN A 34 4.63 27.37 10.01
CA GLN A 34 6.07 27.56 9.76
C GLN A 34 6.27 28.68 8.74
N LEU A 35 6.15 29.94 9.19
CA LEU A 35 6.44 31.14 8.38
C LEU A 35 7.96 31.35 8.24
N ASP A 36 8.63 30.41 7.57
CA ASP A 36 10.05 30.47 7.28
C ASP A 36 10.29 31.12 5.89
N PRO A 37 11.05 32.23 5.81
CA PRO A 37 11.47 32.81 4.54
C PRO A 37 12.19 31.83 3.61
N GLU A 38 12.88 30.81 4.13
CA GLU A 38 13.53 29.78 3.30
C GLU A 38 12.52 28.91 2.55
N ILE A 39 11.40 28.55 3.18
CA ILE A 39 10.33 27.76 2.55
C ILE A 39 9.69 28.57 1.41
N ILE A 40 9.38 29.85 1.65
CA ILE A 40 8.84 30.75 0.61
C ILE A 40 9.81 30.87 -0.58
N ASN A 41 11.12 31.00 -0.30
CA ASN A 41 12.13 31.05 -1.34
C ASN A 41 12.25 29.74 -2.15
N SER A 42 12.08 28.60 -1.49
CA SER A 42 12.07 27.28 -2.15
C SER A 42 10.88 27.16 -3.12
N VAL A 43 9.66 27.46 -2.64
CA VAL A 43 8.43 27.44 -3.45
C VAL A 43 8.55 28.42 -4.63
N PHE A 44 9.11 29.61 -4.39
CA PHE A 44 9.35 30.59 -5.45
C PHE A 44 10.33 30.08 -6.52
N ARG A 45 11.45 29.45 -6.12
CA ARG A 45 12.43 28.90 -7.08
C ARG A 45 11.81 27.82 -7.96
N ALA A 46 10.99 26.94 -7.38
CA ALA A 46 10.28 25.91 -8.12
C ALA A 46 9.31 26.54 -9.14
N ALA A 47 8.47 27.50 -8.72
CA ALA A 47 7.56 28.21 -9.63
C ALA A 47 8.31 28.94 -10.77
N HIS A 48 9.43 29.60 -10.44
CA HIS A 48 10.26 30.31 -11.40
C HIS A 48 10.91 29.37 -12.43
N SER A 49 11.38 28.21 -11.98
CA SER A 49 11.96 27.17 -12.86
C SER A 49 10.91 26.62 -13.83
N ILE A 50 9.72 26.27 -13.33
CA ILE A 50 8.61 25.76 -14.16
C ILE A 50 8.19 26.82 -15.19
N LYS A 51 8.08 28.10 -14.80
CA LYS A 51 7.79 29.21 -15.73
C LYS A 51 8.86 29.31 -16.83
N GLY A 52 10.14 29.25 -16.45
CA GLY A 52 11.26 29.34 -17.39
C GLY A 52 11.28 28.19 -18.41
N GLY A 53 11.06 26.96 -17.93
CA GLY A 53 10.91 25.80 -18.80
C GLY A 53 9.68 25.90 -19.70
N ALA A 54 8.50 26.19 -19.14
CA ALA A 54 7.25 26.32 -19.88
C ALA A 54 7.34 27.38 -20.98
N GLY A 55 7.94 28.55 -20.69
CA GLY A 55 8.14 29.60 -21.69
C GLY A 55 9.15 29.25 -22.78
N THR A 56 10.16 28.43 -22.48
CA THR A 56 11.16 27.96 -23.46
C THR A 56 10.55 26.99 -24.46
N PHE A 57 9.63 26.13 -24.01
CA PHE A 57 8.97 25.10 -24.84
C PHE A 57 7.63 25.54 -25.42
N GLY A 58 7.17 26.77 -25.15
CA GLY A 58 5.93 27.33 -25.72
C GLY A 58 4.64 26.83 -25.07
N PHE A 59 4.70 26.41 -23.81
CA PHE A 59 3.53 25.96 -23.04
C PHE A 59 2.83 27.15 -22.37
N ASP A 60 2.15 27.96 -23.18
CA ASP A 60 1.62 29.27 -22.79
C ASP A 60 0.68 29.23 -21.58
N ALA A 61 -0.21 28.23 -21.48
CA ALA A 61 -1.13 28.10 -20.35
C ALA A 61 -0.38 27.89 -19.02
N MET A 62 0.64 27.03 -19.04
CA MET A 62 1.48 26.75 -17.88
C MET A 62 2.38 27.94 -17.53
N ALA A 63 2.98 28.59 -18.53
CA ALA A 63 3.79 29.81 -18.33
C ALA A 63 2.96 30.97 -17.74
N ASN A 64 1.72 31.15 -18.21
CA ASN A 64 0.84 32.20 -17.71
C ASN A 64 0.39 31.94 -16.26
N LEU A 65 -0.04 30.72 -15.95
CA LEU A 65 -0.47 30.36 -14.59
C LEU A 65 0.68 30.46 -13.58
N THR A 66 1.86 29.93 -13.93
CA THR A 66 3.06 30.03 -13.08
C THR A 66 3.52 31.48 -12.88
N HIS A 67 3.34 32.35 -13.88
CA HIS A 67 3.66 33.78 -13.73
C HIS A 67 2.76 34.49 -12.71
N VAL A 68 1.46 34.19 -12.69
CA VAL A 68 0.54 34.75 -11.68
C VAL A 68 0.93 34.26 -10.29
N LEU A 69 1.25 32.96 -10.17
CA LEU A 69 1.69 32.35 -8.92
C LEU A 69 3.02 32.95 -8.42
N GLU A 70 3.99 33.13 -9.31
CA GLU A 70 5.29 33.75 -9.00
C GLU A 70 5.13 35.20 -8.52
N THR A 71 4.21 35.96 -9.12
CA THR A 71 3.92 37.33 -8.70
C THR A 71 3.37 37.37 -7.26
N LEU A 72 2.47 36.44 -6.93
CA LEU A 72 1.92 36.32 -5.58
C LEU A 72 3.00 35.93 -4.55
N LEU A 73 3.84 34.97 -4.90
CA LEU A 73 4.98 34.54 -4.08
C LEU A 73 6.02 35.67 -3.90
N ASP A 74 6.22 36.53 -4.90
CA ASP A 74 7.14 37.66 -4.81
C ASP A 74 6.61 38.75 -3.85
N GLU A 75 5.30 39.05 -3.85
CA GLU A 75 4.69 39.97 -2.88
C GLU A 75 4.81 39.45 -1.44
N LEU A 76 4.61 38.14 -1.24
CA LEU A 76 4.78 37.47 0.05
C LEU A 76 6.24 37.52 0.50
N ARG A 77 7.19 37.21 -0.40
CA ARG A 77 8.63 37.26 -0.15
C ARG A 77 9.12 38.66 0.19
N ALA A 78 8.61 39.68 -0.49
CA ALA A 78 8.95 41.08 -0.26
C ALA A 78 8.29 41.67 1.00
N GLY A 79 7.49 40.89 1.74
CA GLY A 79 6.76 41.35 2.92
C GLY A 79 5.66 42.38 2.60
N LYS A 80 5.26 42.50 1.33
CA LYS A 80 4.22 43.44 0.88
C LYS A 80 2.81 42.91 1.18
N ARG A 81 2.68 41.61 1.46
CA ARG A 81 1.43 40.90 1.72
C ARG A 81 1.58 39.91 2.88
N ALA A 82 0.55 39.78 3.70
CA ALA A 82 0.46 38.76 4.73
C ALA A 82 -0.02 37.43 4.14
N LEU A 83 0.50 36.31 4.65
CA LEU A 83 0.07 34.98 4.24
C LEU A 83 -1.28 34.64 4.90
N GLU A 84 -2.35 34.69 4.11
CA GLU A 84 -3.70 34.33 4.55
C GLU A 84 -4.07 32.89 4.10
N PRO A 85 -4.91 32.15 4.86
CA PRO A 85 -5.35 30.80 4.48
C PRO A 85 -5.96 30.71 3.07
N ALA A 86 -6.70 31.75 2.66
CA ALA A 86 -7.29 31.83 1.33
C ALA A 86 -6.24 31.91 0.20
N ALA A 87 -5.09 32.54 0.46
CA ALA A 87 -3.98 32.59 -0.48
C ALA A 87 -3.29 31.23 -0.60
N ILE A 88 -3.06 30.54 0.52
CA ILE A 88 -2.46 29.19 0.52
C ILE A 88 -3.36 28.21 -0.25
N ASP A 89 -4.66 28.22 0.00
CA ASP A 89 -5.62 27.35 -0.69
C ASP A 89 -5.65 27.61 -2.21
N ALA A 90 -5.60 28.87 -2.62
CA ALA A 90 -5.50 29.24 -4.03
C ALA A 90 -4.19 28.76 -4.68
N MET A 91 -3.06 28.86 -3.97
CA MET A 91 -1.76 28.37 -4.45
C MET A 91 -1.74 26.84 -4.56
N LEU A 92 -2.27 26.10 -3.59
CA LEU A 92 -2.37 24.64 -3.66
C LEU A 92 -3.28 24.17 -4.80
N THR A 93 -4.44 24.83 -4.97
CA THR A 93 -5.33 24.57 -6.12
C THR A 93 -4.57 24.80 -7.45
N SER A 94 -3.70 25.81 -7.51
CA SER A 94 -2.91 26.09 -8.71
C SER A 94 -1.87 25.02 -9.01
N VAL A 95 -1.29 24.37 -7.99
CA VAL A 95 -0.38 23.23 -8.17
C VAL A 95 -1.12 22.05 -8.80
N ASP A 96 -2.35 21.76 -8.36
CA ASP A 96 -3.16 20.68 -8.95
C ASP A 96 -3.49 20.96 -10.43
N VAL A 97 -3.84 22.20 -10.77
CA VAL A 97 -4.07 22.61 -12.16
C VAL A 97 -2.78 22.58 -13.00
N LEU A 98 -1.63 22.97 -12.43
CA LEU A 98 -0.34 22.86 -13.11
C LEU A 98 0.04 21.40 -13.38
N ARG A 99 -0.28 20.46 -12.47
CA ARG A 99 -0.13 19.01 -12.74
C ARG A 99 -1.01 18.53 -13.88
N ALA A 100 -2.24 19.04 -13.98
CA ALA A 100 -3.12 18.73 -15.11
C ALA A 100 -2.57 19.29 -16.43
N LEU A 101 -2.10 20.53 -16.44
CA LEU A 101 -1.46 21.15 -17.62
C LEU A 101 -0.16 20.44 -18.03
N LEU A 102 0.64 19.98 -17.06
CA LEU A 102 1.85 19.20 -17.35
C LEU A 102 1.50 17.87 -18.02
N ARG A 103 0.45 17.19 -17.55
CA ARG A 103 -0.09 15.97 -18.16
C ARG A 103 -0.65 16.21 -19.57
N GLU A 104 -1.31 17.33 -19.80
CA GLU A 104 -1.78 17.73 -21.15
C GLU A 104 -0.62 17.79 -22.14
N VAL A 105 0.46 18.44 -21.73
CA VAL A 105 1.62 18.66 -22.58
C VAL A 105 2.44 17.38 -22.79
N GLU A 106 2.47 16.48 -21.80
CA GLU A 106 3.22 15.22 -21.87
C GLU A 106 2.47 14.10 -22.58
N HIS A 107 1.17 13.98 -22.34
CA HIS A 107 0.36 12.83 -22.75
C HIS A 107 -0.80 13.21 -23.70
N GLY A 108 -0.99 14.50 -24.00
CA GLY A 108 -2.05 14.98 -24.89
C GLY A 108 -3.45 15.00 -24.25
N GLN A 109 -3.56 14.84 -22.92
CA GLN A 109 -4.82 14.87 -22.19
C GLN A 109 -5.26 16.32 -21.90
N PRO A 110 -6.31 16.87 -22.55
CA PRO A 110 -6.64 18.29 -22.40
C PRO A 110 -6.97 18.64 -20.94
N ALA A 111 -6.26 19.61 -20.35
CA ALA A 111 -6.65 20.13 -19.05
C ALA A 111 -7.98 20.89 -19.17
N ASP A 112 -8.79 20.87 -18.12
CA ASP A 112 -10.06 21.60 -18.12
C ASP A 112 -9.81 23.12 -18.22
N PRO A 113 -10.21 23.77 -19.33
CA PRO A 113 -10.01 25.21 -19.51
C PRO A 113 -10.77 26.04 -18.46
N GLN A 114 -11.87 25.53 -17.91
CA GLN A 114 -12.62 26.21 -16.86
C GLN A 114 -11.85 26.19 -15.54
N ALA A 115 -11.26 25.05 -15.16
CA ALA A 115 -10.39 24.95 -13.99
C ALA A 115 -9.19 25.91 -14.08
N VAL A 116 -8.53 26.01 -15.25
CA VAL A 116 -7.42 26.94 -15.49
C VAL A 116 -7.86 28.40 -15.32
N GLN A 117 -9.01 28.77 -15.89
CA GLN A 117 -9.56 30.12 -15.74
C GLN A 117 -9.98 30.43 -14.30
N ALA A 118 -10.65 29.49 -13.62
CA ALA A 118 -11.13 29.65 -12.25
C ALA A 118 -9.97 29.86 -11.27
N VAL A 119 -8.91 29.04 -11.37
CA VAL A 119 -7.74 29.18 -10.48
C VAL A 119 -6.95 30.44 -10.78
N THR A 120 -6.82 30.82 -12.05
CA THR A 120 -6.15 32.08 -12.46
C THR A 120 -6.90 33.29 -11.90
N ALA A 121 -8.22 33.32 -12.04
CA ALA A 121 -9.07 34.37 -11.48
C ALA A 121 -8.98 34.42 -9.95
N ARG A 122 -8.91 33.26 -9.29
CA ARG A 122 -8.74 33.15 -7.84
C ARG A 122 -7.41 33.74 -7.38
N LEU A 123 -6.31 33.40 -8.04
CA LEU A 123 -4.98 33.97 -7.73
C LEU A 123 -4.93 35.49 -8.00
N GLN A 124 -5.54 35.96 -9.09
CA GLN A 124 -5.63 37.39 -9.40
C GLN A 124 -6.49 38.18 -8.41
N ALA A 125 -7.58 37.58 -7.91
CA ALA A 125 -8.37 38.19 -6.85
C ALA A 125 -7.55 38.34 -5.56
N VAL A 126 -6.79 37.30 -5.19
CA VAL A 126 -5.85 37.38 -4.06
C VAL A 126 -4.83 38.51 -4.28
N LEU A 127 -4.21 38.58 -5.46
CA LEU A 127 -3.24 39.64 -5.82
C LEU A 127 -3.83 41.06 -5.79
N SER A 128 -5.04 41.25 -6.29
CA SER A 128 -5.66 42.59 -6.33
C SER A 128 -6.18 43.07 -4.98
N GLY A 129 -6.17 42.21 -3.94
CA GLY A 129 -6.75 42.54 -2.63
C GLY A 129 -8.26 42.79 -2.69
N GLN A 130 -8.89 42.52 -3.83
CA GLN A 130 -10.32 42.47 -3.96
C GLN A 130 -10.72 41.08 -3.51
N ALA A 131 -11.59 40.98 -2.52
CA ALA A 131 -12.36 39.76 -2.33
C ALA A 131 -12.92 39.41 -3.71
N ALA A 132 -12.54 38.25 -4.25
CA ALA A 132 -13.22 37.71 -5.41
C ALA A 132 -14.71 37.86 -5.11
N PRO A 133 -15.56 38.21 -6.10
CA PRO A 133 -16.95 37.87 -5.93
C PRO A 133 -16.91 36.39 -5.56
N VAL A 134 -17.44 36.07 -4.38
CA VAL A 134 -17.83 34.71 -4.08
C VAL A 134 -18.90 34.43 -5.11
N ALA A 135 -18.48 34.02 -6.30
CA ALA A 135 -19.30 33.30 -7.21
C ALA A 135 -19.63 32.05 -6.41
N ALA A 136 -20.75 32.13 -5.70
CA ALA A 136 -21.57 30.98 -5.44
C ALA A 136 -21.92 30.40 -6.81
N ALA A 137 -20.98 29.66 -7.41
CA ALA A 137 -21.29 28.60 -8.33
C ALA A 137 -21.78 27.43 -7.48
N LYS A 138 -22.93 27.61 -6.85
CA LYS A 138 -23.99 26.65 -7.07
C LYS A 138 -24.52 26.98 -8.45
N THR A 139 -23.84 26.48 -9.48
CA THR A 139 -24.57 26.10 -10.68
C THR A 139 -25.60 25.09 -10.17
N GLU A 140 -26.88 25.49 -10.14
CA GLU A 140 -27.92 24.49 -10.27
C GLU A 140 -27.54 23.69 -11.51
N ASP A 141 -27.16 22.42 -11.30
CA ASP A 141 -26.95 21.48 -12.38
C ASP A 141 -28.22 21.53 -13.25
N GLU A 142 -28.13 22.12 -14.45
CA GLU A 142 -28.97 21.67 -15.54
C GLU A 142 -28.56 20.22 -15.78
N THR A 143 -29.18 19.29 -15.06
CA THR A 143 -28.98 17.86 -15.24
C THR A 143 -29.44 17.53 -16.66
N PRO A 144 -28.52 17.18 -17.57
CA PRO A 144 -28.90 16.76 -18.90
C PRO A 144 -29.80 15.52 -18.78
N ASP A 145 -30.68 15.31 -19.75
CA ASP A 145 -31.55 14.12 -19.78
C ASP A 145 -30.76 12.81 -20.04
N GLY A 146 -29.47 12.90 -20.37
CA GLY A 146 -28.53 11.78 -20.44
C GLY A 146 -27.07 12.20 -20.68
N TRP A 147 -26.18 11.22 -20.65
CA TRP A 147 -24.73 11.39 -20.78
C TRP A 147 -24.14 10.35 -21.74
N GLN A 148 -23.11 10.76 -22.47
CA GLN A 148 -22.25 9.88 -23.25
C GLN A 148 -20.86 9.85 -22.60
N ILE A 149 -20.39 8.66 -22.28
CA ILE A 149 -19.17 8.43 -21.49
C ILE A 149 -18.25 7.51 -22.29
N GLY A 150 -17.13 8.03 -22.76
CA GLY A 150 -16.03 7.24 -23.31
C GLY A 150 -15.09 6.82 -22.19
N PHE A 151 -14.95 5.51 -21.96
CA PHE A 151 -14.09 4.96 -20.90
C PHE A 151 -13.02 4.05 -21.50
N THR A 152 -11.76 4.41 -21.34
CA THR A 152 -10.62 3.67 -21.86
C THR A 152 -9.61 3.42 -20.74
N PRO A 153 -9.54 2.21 -20.16
CA PRO A 153 -8.50 1.84 -19.21
C PRO A 153 -7.06 2.02 -19.72
N ALA A 154 -6.16 2.43 -18.82
CA ALA A 154 -4.74 2.23 -19.03
C ALA A 154 -4.42 0.72 -19.02
N PRO A 155 -3.40 0.25 -19.76
CA PRO A 155 -3.00 -1.16 -19.73
C PRO A 155 -2.74 -1.67 -18.30
N SER A 156 -2.18 -0.84 -17.43
CA SER A 156 -1.89 -1.16 -16.03
C SER A 156 -3.10 -1.24 -15.09
N LEU A 157 -4.34 -0.97 -15.54
CA LEU A 157 -5.50 -0.86 -14.66
C LEU A 157 -5.76 -2.13 -13.81
N PHE A 158 -5.52 -3.32 -14.36
CA PHE A 158 -5.67 -4.56 -13.59
C PHE A 158 -4.57 -4.76 -12.54
N MET A 159 -3.41 -4.13 -12.72
CA MET A 159 -2.30 -4.17 -11.77
C MET A 159 -2.55 -3.32 -10.53
N SER A 160 -3.42 -2.29 -10.63
CA SER A 160 -3.93 -1.55 -9.47
C SER A 160 -5.16 -2.20 -8.82
N GLY A 161 -5.57 -3.40 -9.28
CA GLY A 161 -6.69 -4.17 -8.73
C GLY A 161 -8.08 -3.64 -9.10
N ASN A 162 -8.14 -2.72 -10.07
CA ASN A 162 -9.38 -2.10 -10.52
C ASN A 162 -10.08 -2.97 -11.59
N ASP A 163 -11.41 -3.09 -11.48
CA ASP A 163 -12.24 -3.87 -12.40
C ASP A 163 -13.22 -2.93 -13.15
N PRO A 164 -13.02 -2.70 -14.46
CA PRO A 164 -13.93 -1.95 -15.32
C PRO A 164 -15.40 -2.35 -15.20
N LEU A 165 -15.70 -3.64 -15.00
CA LEU A 165 -17.07 -4.12 -14.88
C LEU A 165 -17.76 -3.59 -13.63
N ARG A 166 -17.01 -3.35 -12.54
CA ARG A 166 -17.56 -2.75 -11.32
C ARG A 166 -17.94 -1.29 -11.53
N ILE A 167 -17.12 -0.56 -12.26
CA ILE A 167 -17.35 0.85 -12.58
C ILE A 167 -18.58 0.98 -13.47
N ILE A 168 -18.70 0.12 -14.49
CA ILE A 168 -19.86 0.08 -15.38
C ILE A 168 -21.14 -0.26 -14.61
N ARG A 169 -21.09 -1.23 -13.68
CA ARG A 169 -22.25 -1.57 -12.82
C ARG A 169 -22.63 -0.45 -11.87
N GLU A 170 -21.67 0.31 -11.35
CA GLU A 170 -21.96 1.45 -10.50
C GLU A 170 -22.70 2.54 -11.30
N LEU A 171 -22.33 2.77 -12.56
CA LEU A 171 -23.06 3.67 -13.45
C LEU A 171 -24.50 3.19 -13.74
N GLU A 172 -24.74 1.88 -13.83
CA GLU A 172 -26.10 1.31 -13.96
C GLU A 172 -27.00 1.65 -12.75
N THR A 173 -26.42 1.92 -11.57
CA THR A 173 -27.21 2.33 -10.39
C THR A 173 -27.71 3.78 -10.48
N LEU A 174 -27.03 4.62 -11.26
CA LEU A 174 -27.34 6.04 -11.42
C LEU A 174 -28.45 6.29 -12.46
N GLY A 175 -28.68 5.35 -13.37
CA GLY A 175 -29.67 5.46 -14.44
C GLY A 175 -29.60 4.31 -15.44
N SER A 176 -30.45 4.35 -16.48
CA SER A 176 -30.46 3.31 -17.51
C SER A 176 -29.20 3.43 -18.38
N LEU A 177 -28.31 2.44 -18.33
CA LEU A 177 -27.04 2.44 -19.04
C LEU A 177 -27.10 1.61 -20.33
N GLN A 178 -26.61 2.17 -21.43
CA GLN A 178 -26.28 1.46 -22.65
C GLN A 178 -24.77 1.25 -22.69
N VAL A 179 -24.31 0.05 -23.04
CA VAL A 179 -22.89 -0.32 -23.00
C VAL A 179 -22.46 -0.89 -24.34
N ALA A 180 -21.45 -0.30 -24.96
CA ALA A 180 -20.78 -0.84 -26.14
C ALA A 180 -19.29 -1.00 -25.86
N ALA A 181 -18.73 -2.18 -26.15
CA ALA A 181 -17.30 -2.43 -25.99
C ALA A 181 -16.53 -2.10 -27.28
N ARG A 182 -15.44 -1.37 -27.12
CA ARG A 182 -14.43 -1.04 -28.14
C ARG A 182 -13.28 -2.04 -28.04
N VAL A 183 -13.04 -2.78 -29.12
CA VAL A 183 -12.12 -3.93 -29.18
C VAL A 183 -10.91 -3.70 -30.09
N GLU A 184 -10.71 -2.47 -30.56
CA GLU A 184 -9.67 -2.11 -31.54
C GLU A 184 -8.25 -2.25 -30.96
N ARG A 185 -8.13 -2.14 -29.64
CA ARG A 185 -6.89 -2.29 -28.88
C ARG A 185 -6.53 -3.75 -28.56
N LEU A 186 -7.39 -4.71 -28.90
CA LEU A 186 -7.16 -6.11 -28.54
C LEU A 186 -6.05 -6.71 -29.41
N PRO A 187 -4.91 -7.12 -28.83
CA PRO A 187 -3.84 -7.73 -29.61
C PRO A 187 -4.25 -9.14 -30.07
N GLY A 188 -3.51 -9.69 -31.05
CA GLY A 188 -3.66 -11.09 -31.41
C GLY A 188 -3.38 -12.01 -30.22
N PHE A 189 -4.04 -13.17 -30.16
CA PHE A 189 -4.01 -14.06 -28.98
C PHE A 189 -2.60 -14.40 -28.45
N ASN A 190 -1.61 -14.52 -29.34
CA ASN A 190 -0.24 -14.86 -28.98
C ASN A 190 0.56 -13.68 -28.38
N GLN A 191 0.02 -12.47 -28.40
CA GLN A 191 0.62 -11.23 -27.91
C GLN A 191 -0.22 -10.61 -26.78
N LEU A 192 -1.27 -11.31 -26.35
CA LEU A 192 -2.18 -10.85 -25.31
C LEU A 192 -1.56 -11.13 -23.93
N ASP A 193 -1.29 -10.07 -23.18
CA ASP A 193 -0.93 -10.18 -21.77
C ASP A 193 -2.23 -10.18 -20.93
N PRO A 194 -2.55 -11.27 -20.19
CA PRO A 194 -3.77 -11.33 -19.38
C PRO A 194 -3.79 -10.32 -18.22
N LEU A 195 -2.67 -9.65 -17.93
CA LEU A 195 -2.54 -8.64 -16.89
C LEU A 195 -2.79 -7.21 -17.39
N GLU A 196 -2.94 -7.01 -18.70
CA GLU A 196 -3.20 -5.69 -19.28
C GLU A 196 -4.66 -5.49 -19.71
N ALA A 197 -5.17 -4.28 -19.51
CA ALA A 197 -6.50 -3.89 -19.99
C ALA A 197 -6.45 -3.41 -21.44
N TYR A 198 -7.13 -4.14 -22.34
CA TYR A 198 -7.21 -3.80 -23.77
C TYR A 198 -8.59 -3.30 -24.22
N LEU A 199 -9.65 -3.65 -23.49
CA LEU A 199 -11.00 -3.24 -23.84
C LEU A 199 -11.26 -1.79 -23.40
N ALA A 200 -11.93 -1.03 -24.25
CA ALA A 200 -12.52 0.25 -23.90
C ALA A 200 -14.04 0.17 -24.05
N TRP A 201 -14.77 1.18 -23.60
CA TRP A 201 -16.23 1.23 -23.68
C TRP A 201 -16.72 2.61 -24.09
N ASP A 202 -17.86 2.61 -24.77
CA ASP A 202 -18.72 3.76 -24.95
C ASP A 202 -20.02 3.48 -24.19
N LEU A 203 -20.34 4.34 -23.23
CA LEU A 203 -21.46 4.16 -22.32
C LEU A 203 -22.46 5.32 -22.50
N GLY A 204 -23.74 4.98 -22.66
CA GLY A 204 -24.83 5.96 -22.73
C GLY A 204 -25.68 5.88 -21.47
N LEU A 205 -25.52 6.83 -20.54
CA LEU A 205 -26.27 6.87 -19.29
C LEU A 205 -27.51 7.76 -19.44
N ILE A 206 -28.70 7.18 -19.33
CA ILE A 206 -29.97 7.90 -19.44
C ILE A 206 -30.50 8.20 -18.03
N GLY A 207 -30.68 9.49 -17.73
CA GLY A 207 -31.16 9.96 -16.44
C GLY A 207 -30.64 11.34 -16.09
N LYS A 208 -31.40 12.06 -15.27
CA LYS A 208 -31.03 13.37 -14.72
C LYS A 208 -30.01 13.22 -13.60
N VAL A 209 -28.79 12.85 -13.98
CA VAL A 209 -27.68 12.60 -13.07
C VAL A 209 -26.72 13.79 -13.10
N PRO A 210 -26.35 14.37 -11.95
CA PRO A 210 -25.27 15.37 -11.87
C PRO A 210 -23.95 14.82 -12.40
N ARG A 211 -23.17 15.64 -13.13
CA ARG A 211 -21.85 15.23 -13.66
C ARG A 211 -20.93 14.70 -12.56
N SER A 212 -20.96 15.36 -11.39
CA SER A 212 -20.18 14.99 -10.21
C SER A 212 -20.44 13.56 -9.74
N LYS A 213 -21.67 13.05 -9.85
CA LYS A 213 -22.01 11.66 -9.49
C LYS A 213 -21.42 10.64 -10.47
N ILE A 214 -21.29 11.02 -11.74
CA ILE A 214 -20.62 10.20 -12.75
C ILE A 214 -19.12 10.20 -12.46
N GLU A 215 -18.52 11.36 -12.23
CA GLU A 215 -17.09 11.50 -11.89
C GLU A 215 -16.72 10.77 -10.59
N ASP A 216 -17.57 10.81 -9.56
CA ASP A 216 -17.42 10.04 -8.32
C ASP A 216 -17.25 8.53 -8.58
N THR A 217 -17.92 8.01 -9.63
CA THR A 217 -17.85 6.60 -10.03
C THR A 217 -16.47 6.22 -10.57
N PHE A 218 -15.75 7.18 -11.14
CA PHE A 218 -14.41 7.01 -11.70
C PHE A 218 -13.28 7.57 -10.80
N ALA A 219 -13.60 8.20 -9.67
CA ALA A 219 -12.65 8.90 -8.79
C ALA A 219 -11.42 8.06 -8.34
N TRP A 220 -11.53 6.74 -8.38
CA TRP A 220 -10.49 5.79 -7.94
C TRP A 220 -9.58 5.31 -9.06
N VAL A 221 -9.89 5.67 -10.31
CA VAL A 221 -9.16 5.27 -11.52
C VAL A 221 -8.82 6.47 -12.41
N VAL A 222 -8.97 7.70 -11.92
CA VAL A 222 -8.74 8.93 -12.71
C VAL A 222 -7.32 8.99 -13.27
N ASP A 223 -6.34 8.47 -12.53
CA ASP A 223 -4.95 8.42 -12.96
C ASP A 223 -4.60 7.17 -13.81
N ASP A 224 -5.51 6.18 -13.87
CA ASP A 224 -5.34 4.88 -14.54
C ASP A 224 -6.33 4.66 -15.72
N CYS A 225 -7.02 5.70 -16.18
CA CYS A 225 -7.90 5.61 -17.36
C CYS A 225 -8.04 6.94 -18.09
N GLU A 226 -8.42 6.87 -19.36
CA GLU A 226 -8.92 8.02 -20.11
C GLU A 226 -10.45 8.02 -20.02
N LEU A 227 -11.01 9.17 -19.66
CA LEU A 227 -12.43 9.35 -19.43
C LEU A 227 -12.93 10.60 -20.15
N ASP A 228 -13.95 10.46 -20.98
CA ASP A 228 -14.60 11.56 -21.71
C ASP A 228 -16.10 11.56 -21.41
N ILE A 229 -16.60 12.58 -20.69
CA ILE A 229 -18.02 12.68 -20.28
C ILE A 229 -18.65 13.89 -20.98
N ARG A 230 -19.65 13.63 -21.83
CA ARG A 230 -20.37 14.65 -22.61
C ARG A 230 -21.88 14.60 -22.34
N PRO A 231 -22.55 15.75 -22.17
CA PRO A 231 -24.01 15.77 -22.05
C PRO A 231 -24.67 15.35 -23.37
N ALA A 232 -25.72 14.54 -23.30
CA ALA A 232 -26.45 14.03 -24.46
C ALA A 232 -27.96 14.22 -24.32
N ALA A 233 -28.63 14.70 -25.37
CA ALA A 233 -30.09 14.75 -25.44
C ALA A 233 -30.65 13.34 -25.75
N PRO A 234 -31.84 12.97 -25.24
CA PRO A 234 -32.36 11.60 -25.29
C PRO A 234 -32.52 10.97 -26.69
N PRO A 235 -32.64 11.70 -27.83
CA PRO A 235 -32.66 11.05 -29.14
C PRO A 235 -31.28 10.92 -29.82
N SER A 236 -30.17 11.37 -29.21
CA SER A 236 -28.84 11.35 -29.84
C SER A 236 -28.02 10.08 -29.56
N LEU A 237 -28.56 9.07 -28.89
CA LEU A 237 -27.89 7.78 -28.63
C LEU A 237 -27.89 6.83 -29.86
N ALA A 238 -27.93 7.38 -31.07
CA ALA A 238 -27.70 6.61 -32.29
C ALA A 238 -26.24 6.78 -32.73
N MET A 239 -25.50 5.67 -32.74
CA MET A 239 -24.10 5.52 -33.15
C MET A 239 -23.70 6.41 -34.34
N PRO A 240 -22.56 7.12 -34.29
CA PRO A 240 -21.80 7.45 -35.50
C PRO A 240 -20.88 6.28 -35.85
N ALA A 241 -21.03 5.78 -37.08
CA ALA A 241 -20.16 4.80 -37.69
C ALA A 241 -18.77 5.38 -38.01
N ALA A 242 -17.79 4.48 -37.99
CA ALA A 242 -16.37 4.63 -38.27
C ALA A 242 -15.98 5.63 -39.39
N GLU A 243 -14.94 6.42 -39.13
CA GLU A 243 -14.05 6.97 -40.17
C GLU A 243 -12.60 6.56 -39.89
N ASN A 244 -12.01 5.92 -40.90
CA ASN A 244 -10.65 5.39 -40.96
C ASN A 244 -9.62 6.47 -41.35
N GLY A 245 -8.39 6.29 -40.86
CA GLY A 245 -7.14 6.72 -41.51
C GLY A 245 -6.20 7.43 -40.54
N ALA A 246 -4.88 7.22 -40.54
CA ALA A 246 -4.00 6.35 -41.29
C ALA A 246 -2.71 6.19 -40.46
N VAL A 247 -2.09 5.01 -40.54
CA VAL A 247 -0.86 4.64 -39.84
C VAL A 247 0.36 5.24 -40.55
N ALA A 248 1.28 5.85 -39.80
CA ALA A 248 2.63 6.16 -40.25
C ALA A 248 3.67 5.60 -39.27
N GLU A 249 4.43 4.60 -39.71
CA GLU A 249 5.64 4.07 -39.06
C GLU A 249 6.76 5.13 -38.97
N PRO A 250 7.67 5.04 -37.98
CA PRO A 250 8.99 5.65 -38.07
C PRO A 250 10.10 4.61 -38.34
N ALA A 251 10.94 4.94 -39.32
CA ALA A 251 12.15 4.22 -39.73
C ALA A 251 13.33 4.42 -38.74
N ARG A 252 14.22 3.41 -38.70
CA ARG A 252 15.43 3.33 -37.86
C ARG A 252 16.68 3.99 -38.47
N SER A 253 17.57 4.43 -37.55
CA SER A 253 19.06 4.55 -37.61
C SER A 253 19.71 5.80 -38.25
N PRO A 254 20.99 6.16 -37.95
CA PRO A 254 21.96 5.63 -36.96
C PRO A 254 22.69 6.68 -36.07
N ALA A 255 23.45 6.16 -35.11
CA ALA A 255 24.28 6.85 -34.12
C ALA A 255 25.48 7.66 -34.67
N ALA A 256 25.83 8.75 -33.97
CA ALA A 256 27.18 9.33 -33.96
C ALA A 256 27.42 10.08 -32.64
N ALA A 257 28.59 9.84 -32.04
CA ALA A 257 29.04 10.34 -30.75
C ALA A 257 29.71 11.73 -30.84
N ALA A 258 29.55 12.57 -29.81
CA ALA A 258 30.54 13.56 -29.37
C ALA A 258 30.22 14.09 -27.94
N THR A 259 31.28 14.46 -27.25
CA THR A 259 31.55 14.61 -25.80
C THR A 259 31.13 15.94 -25.12
N PRO A 260 31.18 16.04 -23.77
CA PRO A 260 30.52 17.07 -22.98
C PRO A 260 31.41 18.26 -22.59
N SER A 261 30.79 19.38 -22.21
CA SER A 261 31.41 20.45 -21.43
C SER A 261 30.61 20.67 -20.15
N GLY A 262 31.25 20.41 -19.01
CA GLY A 262 30.64 20.51 -17.69
C GLY A 262 30.64 21.93 -17.11
N ASN A 263 29.83 22.10 -16.06
CA ASN A 263 30.23 22.88 -14.91
C ASN A 263 29.65 22.25 -13.64
N SER A 264 30.56 21.99 -12.72
CA SER A 264 30.41 21.27 -11.46
C SER A 264 29.68 22.07 -10.40
N HIS A 265 28.60 21.50 -9.87
CA HIS A 265 28.33 21.51 -8.44
C HIS A 265 28.47 20.07 -7.96
N GLU A 266 29.07 19.88 -6.78
CA GLU A 266 29.22 18.58 -6.12
C GLU A 266 27.84 17.96 -5.89
N ALA A 267 27.35 17.25 -6.90
CA ALA A 267 26.25 16.33 -6.76
C ALA A 267 26.78 15.13 -6.00
N GLU A 268 26.13 14.78 -4.88
CA GLU A 268 26.19 13.41 -4.38
C GLU A 268 25.99 12.48 -5.58
N SER A 269 27.00 11.65 -5.86
CA SER A 269 27.00 10.79 -7.05
C SER A 269 26.01 9.65 -6.84
N SER A 270 24.72 9.95 -6.95
CA SER A 270 23.67 8.96 -6.92
C SER A 270 23.66 8.22 -8.26
N ILE A 271 23.79 6.89 -8.20
CA ILE A 271 23.71 6.01 -9.36
C ILE A 271 22.30 5.44 -9.37
N ARG A 272 21.50 5.80 -10.38
CA ARG A 272 20.17 5.22 -10.58
C ARG A 272 20.34 3.79 -11.14
N VAL A 273 19.87 2.80 -10.39
CA VAL A 273 19.90 1.38 -10.75
C VAL A 273 18.46 0.88 -10.90
N SER A 274 18.19 0.05 -11.91
CA SER A 274 16.86 -0.54 -12.07
C SER A 274 16.55 -1.53 -10.94
N VAL A 275 15.28 -1.59 -10.52
CA VAL A 275 14.81 -2.48 -9.44
C VAL A 275 15.18 -3.93 -9.73
N ASP A 276 15.01 -4.39 -10.96
CA ASP A 276 15.33 -5.77 -11.38
C ASP A 276 16.79 -6.18 -11.11
N LYS A 277 17.74 -5.24 -11.20
CA LYS A 277 19.16 -5.52 -10.95
C LYS A 277 19.44 -5.70 -9.46
N VAL A 278 18.77 -4.91 -8.62
CA VAL A 278 18.86 -5.03 -7.17
C VAL A 278 18.19 -6.32 -6.72
N ASP A 279 17.03 -6.66 -7.28
CA ASP A 279 16.34 -7.93 -7.00
C ASP A 279 17.17 -9.15 -7.44
N ALA A 280 17.86 -9.07 -8.59
CA ALA A 280 18.79 -10.11 -9.02
C ALA A 280 19.97 -10.28 -8.05
N LEU A 281 20.55 -9.19 -7.55
CA LEU A 281 21.59 -9.24 -6.52
C LEU A 281 21.08 -9.90 -5.25
N ILE A 282 19.88 -9.54 -4.78
CA ILE A 282 19.23 -10.14 -3.62
C ILE A 282 19.04 -11.65 -3.80
N ASN A 283 18.62 -12.08 -4.99
CA ASN A 283 18.47 -13.50 -5.30
C ASN A 283 19.81 -14.23 -5.24
N LEU A 284 20.88 -13.66 -5.81
CA LEU A 284 22.22 -14.22 -5.76
C LEU A 284 22.75 -14.31 -4.32
N VAL A 285 22.51 -13.30 -3.49
CA VAL A 285 22.86 -13.35 -2.06
C VAL A 285 22.08 -14.45 -1.36
N GLY A 286 20.78 -14.59 -1.64
CA GLY A 286 19.97 -15.68 -1.11
C GLY A 286 20.50 -17.06 -1.52
N GLU A 287 20.90 -17.23 -2.79
CA GLU A 287 21.54 -18.46 -3.29
C GLU A 287 22.90 -18.72 -2.63
N LEU A 288 23.66 -17.67 -2.33
CA LEU A 288 24.93 -17.77 -1.62
C LEU A 288 24.72 -18.25 -0.17
N VAL A 289 23.73 -17.70 0.54
CA VAL A 289 23.34 -18.15 1.89
C VAL A 289 22.94 -19.62 1.88
N ILE A 290 22.16 -20.05 0.87
CA ILE A 290 21.78 -21.46 0.69
C ILE A 290 23.03 -22.32 0.44
N THR A 291 23.90 -21.93 -0.49
CA THR A 291 25.12 -22.68 -0.83
C THR A 291 26.04 -22.81 0.38
N GLN A 292 26.18 -21.77 1.18
CA GLN A 292 26.95 -21.77 2.42
C GLN A 292 26.34 -22.72 3.46
N ALA A 293 25.02 -22.68 3.66
CA ALA A 293 24.33 -23.63 4.53
C ALA A 293 24.56 -25.07 4.08
N MET A 294 24.56 -25.31 2.75
CA MET A 294 24.86 -26.63 2.19
C MET A 294 26.28 -27.10 2.49
N LEU A 295 27.27 -26.23 2.31
CA LEU A 295 28.65 -26.56 2.63
C LEU A 295 28.87 -26.84 4.13
N LYS A 296 28.16 -26.13 5.01
CA LYS A 296 28.19 -26.33 6.47
C LYS A 296 27.58 -27.68 6.87
N GLN A 297 26.50 -28.10 6.21
CA GLN A 297 25.89 -29.40 6.48
C GLN A 297 26.77 -30.56 6.01
N VAL A 298 27.33 -30.47 4.80
CA VAL A 298 28.25 -31.50 4.27
C VAL A 298 29.51 -31.61 5.12
N SER A 299 30.03 -30.49 5.63
CA SER A 299 31.22 -30.50 6.48
C SER A 299 30.96 -31.06 7.88
N GLY A 300 29.72 -31.02 8.38
CA GLY A 300 29.34 -31.63 9.66
C GLY A 300 29.53 -33.16 9.73
N GLY A 301 29.62 -33.84 8.57
CA GLY A 301 29.94 -35.27 8.48
C GLY A 301 31.43 -35.60 8.45
N LEU A 302 32.32 -34.59 8.46
CA LEU A 302 33.77 -34.76 8.42
C LEU A 302 34.36 -34.88 9.82
N ASP A 303 35.49 -35.59 9.96
CA ASP A 303 36.21 -35.71 11.22
C ASP A 303 36.67 -34.31 11.70
N PRO A 304 36.21 -33.84 12.88
CA PRO A 304 36.51 -32.51 13.38
C PRO A 304 37.99 -32.17 13.47
N VAL A 305 38.85 -33.15 13.73
CA VAL A 305 40.30 -32.96 13.87
C VAL A 305 40.96 -32.65 12.51
N HIS A 306 40.41 -33.18 11.42
CA HIS A 306 40.95 -33.00 10.08
C HIS A 306 40.30 -31.82 9.32
N ALA A 307 39.18 -31.29 9.83
CA ALA A 307 38.38 -30.25 9.18
C ALA A 307 38.39 -28.89 9.89
N GLU A 308 39.25 -28.66 10.90
CA GLU A 308 39.32 -27.40 11.65
C GLU A 308 39.49 -26.16 10.75
N GLN A 309 40.39 -26.21 9.76
CA GLN A 309 40.61 -25.12 8.81
C GLN A 309 39.40 -24.88 7.90
N LEU A 310 38.65 -25.95 7.56
CA LEU A 310 37.42 -25.85 6.78
C LEU A 310 36.32 -25.16 7.59
N PHE A 311 36.11 -25.55 8.84
CA PHE A 311 35.11 -24.91 9.71
C PHE A 311 35.43 -23.43 9.93
N ALA A 312 36.69 -23.08 10.20
CA ALA A 312 37.10 -21.69 10.31
C ALA A 312 36.87 -20.89 9.01
N GLY A 313 37.09 -21.52 7.84
CA GLY A 313 36.80 -20.92 6.54
C GLY A 313 35.30 -20.73 6.28
N LEU A 314 34.46 -21.69 6.69
CA LEU A 314 33.00 -21.61 6.57
C LEU A 314 32.40 -20.54 7.49
N ASP A 315 32.91 -20.40 8.72
CA ASP A 315 32.50 -19.33 9.63
C ASP A 315 32.90 -17.94 9.10
N LEU A 316 34.05 -17.83 8.45
CA LEU A 316 34.45 -16.59 7.77
C LEU A 316 33.55 -16.28 6.57
N LEU A 317 33.22 -17.30 5.77
CA LEU A 317 32.29 -17.17 4.65
C LEU A 317 30.90 -16.74 5.14
N GLU A 318 30.45 -17.26 6.27
CA GLU A 318 29.19 -16.87 6.93
C GLU A 318 29.16 -15.39 7.29
N ARG A 319 30.22 -14.90 7.94
CA ARG A 319 30.34 -13.47 8.28
C ARG A 319 30.36 -12.59 7.04
N ASN A 320 31.20 -12.91 6.05
CA ASN A 320 31.29 -12.13 4.81
C ASN A 320 29.97 -12.13 4.02
N THR A 321 29.24 -13.25 4.02
CA THR A 321 27.94 -13.36 3.35
C THR A 321 26.89 -12.51 4.06
N ARG A 322 26.92 -12.47 5.39
CA ARG A 322 26.05 -11.59 6.19
C ARG A 322 26.36 -10.11 5.93
N ASP A 323 27.64 -9.72 5.92
CA ASP A 323 28.04 -8.34 5.64
C ASP A 323 27.60 -7.91 4.23
N LEU A 324 27.73 -8.82 3.25
CA LEU A 324 27.30 -8.58 1.88
C LEU A 324 25.77 -8.49 1.78
N GLN A 325 25.05 -9.33 2.53
CA GLN A 325 23.60 -9.25 2.65
C GLN A 325 23.16 -7.88 3.19
N GLU A 326 23.73 -7.44 4.32
CA GLU A 326 23.44 -6.13 4.92
C GLU A 326 23.73 -4.98 3.94
N ALA A 327 24.83 -5.05 3.18
CA ALA A 327 25.18 -4.06 2.16
C ALA A 327 24.23 -4.05 0.94
N VAL A 328 23.74 -5.21 0.48
CA VAL A 328 22.78 -5.27 -0.64
C VAL A 328 21.40 -4.77 -0.20
N ILE A 329 21.02 -5.05 1.05
CA ILE A 329 19.79 -4.55 1.65
C ILE A 329 19.80 -3.02 1.77
N SER A 330 20.90 -2.41 2.21
CA SER A 330 21.01 -0.95 2.33
C SER A 330 20.85 -0.24 0.98
N VAL A 331 21.25 -0.86 -0.13
CA VAL A 331 21.04 -0.32 -1.50
C VAL A 331 19.56 -0.21 -1.87
N ARG A 332 18.67 -1.03 -1.27
CA ARG A 332 17.22 -1.03 -1.53
C ARG A 332 16.44 -0.12 -0.59
N MET A 333 17.09 0.38 0.45
CA MET A 333 16.46 1.21 1.45
C MET A 333 16.08 2.57 0.90
N LEU A 334 14.87 3.00 1.23
CA LEU A 334 14.36 4.35 0.97
C LEU A 334 13.86 4.94 2.30
N PRO A 335 13.97 6.27 2.48
CA PRO A 335 13.42 6.91 3.67
C PRO A 335 11.90 6.75 3.72
N VAL A 336 11.36 6.46 4.91
CA VAL A 336 9.91 6.36 5.17
C VAL A 336 9.18 7.68 4.86
N ASP A 337 9.89 8.81 4.83
CA ASP A 337 9.42 10.11 4.36
C ASP A 337 8.59 10.03 3.07
N ALA A 338 8.98 9.17 2.11
CA ALA A 338 8.24 8.99 0.86
C ALA A 338 6.76 8.60 1.05
N VAL A 339 6.46 7.88 2.14
CA VAL A 339 5.09 7.51 2.53
C VAL A 339 4.46 8.61 3.38
N PHE A 340 5.22 9.20 4.31
CA PHE A 340 4.71 10.23 5.23
C PHE A 340 4.25 11.51 4.51
N ARG A 341 4.88 11.89 3.39
CA ARG A 341 4.50 13.06 2.56
C ARG A 341 3.05 13.04 2.06
N ARG A 342 2.40 11.88 1.99
CA ARG A 342 1.00 11.74 1.52
C ARG A 342 -0.03 12.09 2.60
N PHE A 343 0.35 12.00 3.88
CA PHE A 343 -0.57 12.12 5.00
C PHE A 343 -1.04 13.54 5.31
N PRO A 344 -0.23 14.62 5.15
CA PRO A 344 -0.70 15.99 5.40
C PRO A 344 -1.98 16.33 4.62
N ARG A 345 -2.02 16.00 3.31
CA ARG A 345 -3.20 16.22 2.45
C ARG A 345 -4.39 15.38 2.91
N LEU A 346 -4.19 14.08 3.15
CA LEU A 346 -5.23 13.17 3.65
C LEU A 346 -5.85 13.66 4.97
N VAL A 347 -5.00 14.08 5.93
CA VAL A 347 -5.45 14.58 7.23
C VAL A 347 -6.26 15.86 7.04
N ARG A 348 -5.81 16.80 6.20
CA ARG A 348 -6.52 18.05 5.92
C ARG A 348 -7.91 17.81 5.31
N ASP A 349 -7.99 16.93 4.32
CA ASP A 349 -9.25 16.60 3.64
C ASP A 349 -10.26 15.96 4.60
N LEU A 350 -9.82 14.98 5.40
CA LEU A 350 -10.65 14.32 6.40
C LEU A 350 -11.06 15.26 7.54
N SER A 351 -10.12 16.10 8.01
CA SER A 351 -10.37 17.09 9.06
C SER A 351 -11.47 18.06 8.64
N SER A 352 -11.40 18.56 7.40
CA SER A 352 -12.39 19.48 6.82
C SER A 352 -13.75 18.82 6.64
N ARG A 353 -13.78 17.59 6.11
CA ARG A 353 -15.02 16.82 5.88
C ARG A 353 -15.76 16.48 7.18
N LEU A 354 -15.02 16.18 8.24
CA LEU A 354 -15.57 15.75 9.53
C LEU A 354 -15.75 16.93 10.51
N GLY A 355 -15.27 18.13 10.18
CA GLY A 355 -15.33 19.30 11.06
C GLY A 355 -14.47 19.18 12.32
N LYS A 356 -13.40 18.37 12.27
CA LYS A 356 -12.44 18.23 13.38
C LYS A 356 -11.25 19.15 13.12
N GLN A 357 -10.51 19.51 14.17
CA GLN A 357 -9.22 20.19 14.06
C GLN A 357 -8.12 19.20 14.38
N VAL A 358 -7.22 18.93 13.44
CA VAL A 358 -6.19 17.91 13.58
C VAL A 358 -4.83 18.45 13.18
N ARG A 359 -3.82 18.18 14.00
CA ARG A 359 -2.40 18.43 13.73
C ARG A 359 -1.70 17.10 13.51
N LEU A 360 -1.05 16.95 12.36
CA LEU A 360 -0.17 15.82 12.07
C LEU A 360 1.24 16.13 12.56
N ARG A 361 1.85 15.20 13.29
CA ARG A 361 3.25 15.24 13.71
C ARG A 361 3.97 14.01 13.18
N THR A 362 5.06 14.21 12.46
CA THR A 362 5.92 13.14 11.95
C THR A 362 7.22 13.10 12.74
N ILE A 363 7.73 11.91 13.04
CA ILE A 363 8.98 11.68 13.77
C ILE A 363 9.76 10.56 13.08
N GLY A 364 11.05 10.76 12.85
CA GLY A 364 11.91 9.73 12.26
C GLY A 364 11.68 9.51 10.76
N GLU A 365 11.35 10.57 10.02
CA GLU A 365 11.15 10.55 8.56
C GLU A 365 12.34 9.96 7.78
N GLY A 366 13.56 10.18 8.28
CA GLY A 366 14.80 9.61 7.73
C GLY A 366 15.03 8.13 8.05
N THR A 367 14.09 7.46 8.72
CA THR A 367 14.19 6.01 8.96
C THR A 367 14.10 5.28 7.62
N GLU A 368 15.07 4.41 7.36
CA GLU A 368 15.17 3.64 6.13
C GLU A 368 14.29 2.38 6.17
N LEU A 369 13.56 2.14 5.07
CA LEU A 369 12.67 0.98 4.88
C LEU A 369 12.79 0.47 3.43
N ASP A 370 12.62 -0.85 3.25
CA ASP A 370 12.62 -1.48 1.93
C ASP A 370 11.52 -0.92 1.01
N LYS A 371 11.83 -0.65 -0.26
CA LYS A 371 10.85 -0.14 -1.24
C LYS A 371 9.57 -0.99 -1.33
N GLY A 372 9.69 -2.32 -1.32
CA GLY A 372 8.53 -3.20 -1.39
C GLY A 372 7.67 -3.18 -0.12
N LEU A 373 8.30 -2.93 1.04
CA LEU A 373 7.59 -2.70 2.29
C LEU A 373 6.90 -1.33 2.29
N ILE A 374 7.55 -0.28 1.77
CA ILE A 374 6.98 1.08 1.62
C ILE A 374 5.67 1.05 0.81
N GLU A 375 5.66 0.37 -0.32
CA GLU A 375 4.46 0.28 -1.17
C GLU A 375 3.31 -0.44 -0.47
N LYS A 376 3.60 -1.54 0.25
CA LYS A 376 2.57 -2.35 0.91
C LYS A 376 2.12 -1.81 2.28
N ILE A 377 2.95 -1.02 2.97
CA ILE A 377 2.62 -0.47 4.30
C ILE A 377 1.76 0.80 4.21
N ALA A 378 1.74 1.47 3.05
CA ALA A 378 0.98 2.69 2.83
C ALA A 378 -0.52 2.51 3.17
N ASP A 379 -1.14 1.44 2.66
CA ASP A 379 -2.57 1.17 2.85
C ASP A 379 -2.95 0.93 4.33
N PRO A 380 -2.25 0.04 5.08
CA PRO A 380 -2.43 -0.08 6.53
C PRO A 380 -2.34 1.24 7.28
N LEU A 381 -1.35 2.08 6.97
CA LEU A 381 -1.15 3.36 7.65
C LEU A 381 -2.26 4.36 7.33
N VAL A 382 -2.71 4.44 6.08
CA VAL A 382 -3.88 5.25 5.68
C VAL A 382 -5.11 4.87 6.48
N HIS A 383 -5.34 3.56 6.66
CA HIS A 383 -6.47 3.08 7.43
C HIS A 383 -6.37 3.46 8.92
N LEU A 384 -5.18 3.30 9.53
CA LEU A 384 -4.95 3.67 10.93
C LEU A 384 -5.14 5.16 11.17
N VAL A 385 -4.56 6.01 10.32
CA VAL A 385 -4.72 7.48 10.42
C VAL A 385 -6.19 7.87 10.25
N ARG A 386 -6.90 7.27 9.29
CA ARG A 386 -8.34 7.50 9.15
C ARG A 386 -9.10 7.14 10.42
N ASN A 387 -8.86 5.96 11.00
CA ASN A 387 -9.54 5.54 12.24
C ASN A 387 -9.27 6.48 13.41
N SER A 388 -8.04 6.98 13.53
CA SER A 388 -7.69 8.00 14.52
C SER A 388 -8.48 9.28 14.30
N ILE A 389 -8.67 9.74 13.06
CA ILE A 389 -9.49 10.94 12.78
C ILE A 389 -10.98 10.67 12.98
N ASP A 390 -11.54 9.60 12.41
CA ASP A 390 -12.98 9.31 12.42
C ASP A 390 -13.49 8.96 13.82
N HIS A 391 -12.83 8.02 14.49
CA HIS A 391 -13.30 7.42 15.73
C HIS A 391 -12.47 7.82 16.96
N GLY A 392 -11.15 7.98 16.80
CA GLY A 392 -10.24 8.34 17.89
C GLY A 392 -10.51 9.75 18.43
N LEU A 393 -10.27 10.75 17.59
CA LEU A 393 -10.38 12.17 17.94
C LEU A 393 -11.83 12.60 18.17
N GLU A 394 -12.06 13.35 19.24
CA GLU A 394 -13.35 13.97 19.56
C GLU A 394 -13.54 15.30 18.82
N MET A 395 -14.77 15.83 18.81
CA MET A 395 -15.03 17.17 18.27
C MET A 395 -14.38 18.25 19.16
N PRO A 396 -14.00 19.42 18.60
CA PRO A 396 -13.32 20.49 19.35
C PRO A 396 -14.04 20.87 20.66
N ASP A 397 -15.37 20.96 20.64
CA ASP A 397 -16.16 21.30 21.84
C ASP A 397 -16.10 20.21 22.92
N VAL A 398 -16.10 18.93 22.51
CA VAL A 398 -15.97 17.79 23.42
C VAL A 398 -14.57 17.74 24.02
N ARG A 399 -13.54 18.05 23.23
CA ARG A 399 -12.15 18.14 23.70
C ARG A 399 -11.98 19.26 24.72
N ARG A 400 -12.52 20.45 24.44
CA ARG A 400 -12.53 21.59 25.37
C ARG A 400 -13.24 21.24 26.69
N ALA A 401 -14.38 20.55 26.62
CA ALA A 401 -15.11 20.09 27.80
C ALA A 401 -14.32 19.04 28.62
N ALA A 402 -13.50 18.22 27.97
CA ALA A 402 -12.62 17.25 28.60
C ALA A 402 -11.27 17.86 29.08
N GLY A 403 -11.05 19.16 28.92
CA GLY A 403 -9.81 19.85 29.30
C GLY A 403 -8.62 19.57 28.37
N LYS A 404 -8.87 19.09 27.15
CA LYS A 404 -7.85 18.84 26.11
C LYS A 404 -7.72 20.03 25.17
N ASP A 405 -6.62 20.07 24.41
CA ASP A 405 -6.44 20.99 23.29
C ASP A 405 -7.55 20.76 22.25
N GLU A 406 -8.13 21.84 21.73
CA GLU A 406 -9.18 21.80 20.69
C GLU A 406 -8.68 21.14 19.40
N THR A 407 -7.39 21.28 19.10
CA THR A 407 -6.70 20.60 18.02
C THR A 407 -6.19 19.24 18.51
N GLY A 408 -6.74 18.16 17.96
CA GLY A 408 -6.24 16.81 18.19
C GLY A 408 -4.88 16.59 17.51
N THR A 409 -4.03 15.76 18.11
CA THR A 409 -2.70 15.45 17.56
C THR A 409 -2.64 13.98 17.13
N ILE A 410 -2.25 13.75 15.88
CA ILE A 410 -1.89 12.43 15.36
C ILE A 410 -0.38 12.42 15.15
N THR A 411 0.31 11.46 15.76
CA THR A 411 1.75 11.26 15.63
C THR A 411 2.02 10.01 14.79
N LEU A 412 2.75 10.19 13.69
CA LEU A 412 3.37 9.12 12.91
C LEU A 412 4.86 9.09 13.26
N ALA A 413 5.32 7.99 13.84
CA ALA A 413 6.73 7.83 14.18
C ALA A 413 7.32 6.57 13.54
N ALA A 414 8.57 6.66 13.09
CA ALA A 414 9.34 5.51 12.63
C ALA A 414 10.69 5.47 13.37
N SER A 415 11.14 4.27 13.72
CA SER A 415 12.45 4.05 14.34
C SER A 415 12.99 2.65 14.06
N HIS A 416 14.32 2.50 14.11
CA HIS A 416 14.97 1.18 14.09
C HIS A 416 15.16 0.66 15.52
N GLN A 417 14.65 -0.52 15.83
CA GLN A 417 14.82 -1.18 17.13
C GLN A 417 15.08 -2.67 16.96
N GLY A 418 16.24 -3.14 17.42
CA GLY A 418 16.52 -4.58 17.58
C GLY A 418 16.39 -5.43 16.31
N GLY A 419 16.77 -4.91 15.14
CA GLY A 419 16.61 -5.64 13.87
C GLY A 419 15.20 -5.54 13.26
N HIS A 420 14.33 -4.72 13.84
CA HIS A 420 13.03 -4.37 13.29
C HIS A 420 12.89 -2.87 13.01
N ILE A 421 12.02 -2.54 12.07
CA ILE A 421 11.51 -1.18 11.87
C ILE A 421 10.21 -1.10 12.63
N VAL A 422 10.18 -0.20 13.61
CA VAL A 422 8.99 0.08 14.43
C VAL A 422 8.32 1.32 13.88
N ILE A 423 7.13 1.15 13.33
CA ILE A 423 6.26 2.23 12.88
C ILE A 423 5.14 2.38 13.90
N GLU A 424 4.93 3.59 14.38
CA GLU A 424 3.95 3.92 15.39
C GLU A 424 2.95 4.93 14.84
N VAL A 425 1.66 4.65 15.05
CA VAL A 425 0.56 5.58 14.81
C VAL A 425 -0.10 5.85 16.16
N SER A 426 0.00 7.07 16.67
CA SER A 426 -0.60 7.47 17.95
C SER A 426 -1.55 8.64 17.77
N ASP A 427 -2.66 8.65 18.51
CA ASP A 427 -3.54 9.80 18.67
C ASP A 427 -3.76 10.15 20.14
N ASP A 428 -4.15 11.39 20.42
CA ASP A 428 -4.52 11.89 21.75
C ASP A 428 -6.04 11.95 21.96
N GLY A 429 -6.76 11.05 21.27
CA GLY A 429 -8.21 10.99 21.25
C GLY A 429 -8.84 10.41 22.52
N ARG A 430 -10.05 9.90 22.39
CA ARG A 430 -10.82 9.34 23.52
C ARG A 430 -10.32 7.98 23.99
N GLY A 431 -9.43 7.34 23.22
CA GLY A 431 -9.03 5.94 23.44
C GLY A 431 -10.16 4.95 23.15
N LEU A 432 -9.88 3.68 23.39
CA LEU A 432 -10.82 2.59 23.18
C LEU A 432 -11.74 2.40 24.40
N ASN A 433 -12.98 2.01 24.14
CA ASN A 433 -13.95 1.69 25.18
C ASN A 433 -13.93 0.19 25.46
N ARG A 434 -13.23 -0.18 26.54
CA ARG A 434 -13.09 -1.57 27.01
C ARG A 434 -14.43 -2.28 27.20
N ALA A 435 -15.40 -1.61 27.83
CA ALA A 435 -16.71 -2.20 28.13
C ALA A 435 -17.50 -2.52 26.85
N LYS A 436 -17.53 -1.58 25.89
CA LYS A 436 -18.20 -1.80 24.60
C LYS A 436 -17.57 -2.93 23.77
N ILE A 437 -16.25 -3.07 23.82
CA ILE A 437 -15.54 -4.15 23.12
C ILE A 437 -15.91 -5.52 23.72
N LEU A 438 -15.92 -5.63 25.04
CA LEU A 438 -16.33 -6.85 25.73
C LEU A 438 -17.79 -7.20 25.47
N GLU A 439 -18.70 -6.21 25.55
CA GLU A 439 -20.12 -6.39 25.26
C GLU A 439 -20.31 -6.95 23.84
N LYS A 440 -19.69 -6.34 22.83
CA LYS A 440 -19.73 -6.84 21.45
C LYS A 440 -19.07 -8.20 21.26
N ALA A 441 -18.03 -8.50 22.02
CA ALA A 441 -17.39 -9.82 21.98
C ALA A 441 -18.34 -10.91 22.51
N TYR A 442 -19.05 -10.64 23.61
CA TYR A 442 -20.05 -11.55 24.16
C TYR A 442 -21.27 -11.71 23.25
N GLU A 443 -21.77 -10.64 22.65
CA GLU A 443 -22.88 -10.69 21.66
C GLU A 443 -22.56 -11.59 20.47
N ARG A 444 -21.29 -11.61 20.06
CA ARG A 444 -20.80 -12.42 18.94
C ARG A 444 -20.36 -13.83 19.32
N GLY A 445 -20.46 -14.20 20.61
CA GLY A 445 -20.03 -15.50 21.10
C GLY A 445 -18.52 -15.74 21.01
N LEU A 446 -17.70 -14.68 21.03
CA LEU A 446 -16.24 -14.82 21.11
C LEU A 446 -15.86 -15.32 22.50
N ASN A 447 -14.92 -16.27 22.55
CA ASN A 447 -14.46 -16.81 23.82
C ASN A 447 -13.50 -15.81 24.49
N VAL A 448 -13.97 -15.14 25.54
CA VAL A 448 -13.19 -14.16 26.30
C VAL A 448 -12.92 -14.73 27.69
N PRO A 449 -11.66 -14.72 28.18
CA PRO A 449 -11.34 -15.14 29.54
C PRO A 449 -12.16 -14.38 30.60
N ASP A 450 -12.40 -15.00 31.77
CA ASP A 450 -13.16 -14.37 32.86
C ASP A 450 -12.57 -13.03 33.35
N ASN A 451 -11.25 -12.86 33.23
CA ASN A 451 -10.55 -11.63 33.58
C ASN A 451 -9.49 -11.28 32.51
N PRO A 452 -9.90 -10.73 31.36
CA PRO A 452 -9.01 -10.48 30.25
C PRO A 452 -8.12 -9.26 30.53
N THR A 453 -6.82 -9.37 30.22
CA THR A 453 -5.91 -8.23 30.28
C THR A 453 -6.24 -7.22 29.18
N ASP A 454 -5.89 -5.95 29.36
CA ASP A 454 -6.18 -4.92 28.35
C ASP A 454 -5.64 -5.27 26.95
N PRO A 455 -4.40 -5.78 26.79
CA PRO A 455 -3.91 -6.27 25.50
C PRO A 455 -4.81 -7.34 24.88
N GLN A 456 -5.32 -8.29 25.68
CA GLN A 456 -6.24 -9.33 25.19
C GLN A 456 -7.57 -8.73 24.72
N VAL A 457 -8.08 -7.70 25.40
CA VAL A 457 -9.31 -7.00 24.99
C VAL A 457 -9.08 -6.23 23.68
N TRP A 458 -7.95 -5.53 23.56
CA TRP A 458 -7.60 -4.80 22.35
C TRP A 458 -7.39 -5.72 21.14
N ASP A 459 -6.86 -6.92 21.36
CA ASP A 459 -6.66 -7.92 20.32
C ASP A 459 -7.96 -8.32 19.61
N LEU A 460 -9.09 -8.30 20.34
CA LEU A 460 -10.41 -8.63 19.82
C LEU A 460 -10.83 -7.71 18.66
N ILE A 461 -10.28 -6.49 18.57
CA ILE A 461 -10.58 -5.54 17.49
C ILE A 461 -10.14 -6.06 16.12
N PHE A 462 -9.12 -6.91 16.10
CA PHE A 462 -8.60 -7.50 14.88
C PHE A 462 -9.36 -8.76 14.44
N GLN A 463 -10.39 -9.18 15.17
CA GLN A 463 -11.22 -10.32 14.78
C GLN A 463 -12.03 -10.00 13.51
N PRO A 464 -12.19 -10.97 12.59
CA PRO A 464 -12.91 -10.74 11.34
C PRO A 464 -14.31 -10.15 11.55
N GLY A 465 -14.57 -9.04 10.85
CA GLY A 465 -15.84 -8.33 10.93
C GLY A 465 -16.14 -7.66 12.28
N PHE A 466 -15.19 -7.62 13.22
CA PHE A 466 -15.34 -6.93 14.50
C PHE A 466 -15.31 -5.42 14.29
N SER A 467 -16.42 -4.74 14.59
CA SER A 467 -16.52 -3.29 14.52
C SER A 467 -17.33 -2.75 15.68
N THR A 468 -16.82 -1.72 16.32
CA THR A 468 -17.48 -1.04 17.44
C THR A 468 -18.54 -0.03 16.99
N ALA A 469 -18.72 0.20 15.69
CA ALA A 469 -19.78 1.06 15.16
C ALA A 469 -21.18 0.41 15.26
N ASP A 470 -22.19 1.21 15.66
CA ASP A 470 -23.59 0.77 15.81
C ASP A 470 -24.36 0.81 14.48
N ALA A 471 -23.80 1.43 13.44
CA ALA A 471 -24.30 1.46 12.07
C ALA A 471 -23.14 1.27 11.08
N VAL A 472 -23.39 0.57 9.97
CA VAL A 472 -22.47 0.50 8.84
C VAL A 472 -22.46 1.88 8.18
N THR A 473 -21.41 2.66 8.38
CA THR A 473 -21.23 3.92 7.66
C THR A 473 -20.88 3.63 6.20
N GLU A 474 -21.46 4.38 5.25
CA GLU A 474 -21.18 4.25 3.81
C GLU A 474 -19.68 4.35 3.48
N LEU A 475 -18.89 5.01 4.36
CA LEU A 475 -17.44 5.15 4.23
C LEU A 475 -16.64 3.87 4.58
N SER A 476 -17.22 2.94 5.35
CA SER A 476 -16.60 1.68 5.79
C SER A 476 -17.03 0.46 4.96
N GLY A 477 -17.88 0.63 3.94
CA GLY A 477 -18.45 -0.43 3.11
C GLY A 477 -17.48 -1.17 2.17
N ARG A 478 -16.17 -0.90 2.22
CA ARG A 478 -15.17 -1.52 1.33
C ARG A 478 -14.52 -2.81 1.86
N GLY A 479 -14.99 -3.32 3.00
CA GLY A 479 -14.43 -4.54 3.58
C GLY A 479 -13.04 -4.37 4.20
N VAL A 480 -12.66 -3.15 4.58
CA VAL A 480 -11.38 -2.85 5.24
C VAL A 480 -11.65 -2.63 6.72
N GLY A 481 -11.64 -3.71 7.48
CA GLY A 481 -11.65 -3.68 8.94
C GLY A 481 -10.22 -3.74 9.50
N MET A 482 -10.12 -3.70 10.83
CA MET A 482 -8.82 -3.85 11.48
C MET A 482 -8.21 -5.24 11.25
N ASP A 483 -9.03 -6.24 10.98
CA ASP A 483 -8.62 -7.57 10.52
C ASP A 483 -7.79 -7.55 9.22
N VAL A 484 -8.15 -6.68 8.27
CA VAL A 484 -7.39 -6.50 7.02
C VAL A 484 -6.03 -5.87 7.29
N VAL A 485 -5.95 -4.89 8.19
CA VAL A 485 -4.67 -4.28 8.60
C VAL A 485 -3.76 -5.32 9.22
N ARG A 486 -4.26 -6.15 10.15
CA ARG A 486 -3.47 -7.26 10.74
C ARG A 486 -2.98 -8.23 9.67
N ARG A 487 -3.86 -8.66 8.76
CA ARG A 487 -3.50 -9.61 7.70
C ARG A 487 -2.45 -9.01 6.76
N ASN A 488 -2.58 -7.75 6.38
CA ASN A 488 -1.60 -7.07 5.53
C ASN A 488 -0.24 -6.98 6.21
N ILE A 489 -0.20 -6.61 7.51
CA ILE A 489 1.05 -6.54 8.28
C ILE A 489 1.69 -7.93 8.45
N GLN A 490 0.89 -8.97 8.73
CA GLN A 490 1.37 -10.35 8.82
C GLN A 490 1.91 -10.88 7.49
N ALA A 491 1.30 -10.48 6.36
CA ALA A 491 1.80 -10.82 5.02
C ALA A 491 3.18 -10.19 4.72
N LEU A 492 3.55 -9.13 5.45
CA LEU A 492 4.90 -8.54 5.41
C LEU A 492 5.89 -9.21 6.37
N GLY A 493 5.47 -10.27 7.08
CA GLY A 493 6.26 -10.89 8.15
C GLY A 493 6.35 -10.02 9.41
N GLY A 494 5.46 -9.03 9.54
CA GLY A 494 5.42 -8.11 10.66
C GLY A 494 4.39 -8.48 11.73
N GLU A 495 4.45 -7.75 12.84
CA GLU A 495 3.51 -7.84 13.95
C GLU A 495 2.84 -6.48 14.17
N VAL A 496 1.56 -6.50 14.59
CA VAL A 496 0.83 -5.30 15.02
C VAL A 496 0.34 -5.47 16.45
N GLN A 497 0.58 -4.46 17.27
CA GLN A 497 0.12 -4.38 18.66
C GLN A 497 -0.63 -3.07 18.87
N LEU A 498 -1.60 -3.10 19.77
CA LEU A 498 -2.43 -1.95 20.09
C LEU A 498 -2.40 -1.67 21.59
N GLU A 499 -2.13 -0.42 21.93
CA GLU A 499 -2.16 0.13 23.29
C GLU A 499 -3.19 1.26 23.31
N SER A 500 -4.06 1.29 24.31
CA SER A 500 -5.02 2.39 24.43
C SER A 500 -5.39 2.64 25.88
N ASN A 501 -5.54 3.93 26.20
CA ASN A 501 -5.96 4.40 27.50
C ASN A 501 -7.15 5.34 27.31
N THR A 502 -8.25 5.05 28.01
CA THR A 502 -9.47 5.88 27.92
C THR A 502 -9.15 7.32 28.34
N GLY A 503 -9.48 8.26 27.45
CA GLY A 503 -9.22 9.69 27.64
C GLY A 503 -7.80 10.15 27.28
N ALA A 504 -6.85 9.25 27.04
CA ALA A 504 -5.47 9.61 26.65
C ALA A 504 -5.13 9.25 25.19
N GLY A 505 -5.96 8.43 24.53
CA GLY A 505 -5.86 8.13 23.11
C GLY A 505 -5.48 6.68 22.82
N THR A 506 -5.06 6.43 21.59
CA THR A 506 -4.71 5.10 21.09
C THR A 506 -3.35 5.14 20.42
N ARG A 507 -2.57 4.08 20.60
CA ARG A 507 -1.25 3.89 20.02
C ARG A 507 -1.18 2.52 19.37
N VAL A 508 -0.86 2.49 18.08
CA VAL A 508 -0.71 1.27 17.29
C VAL A 508 0.76 1.13 16.93
N LEU A 509 1.37 0.02 17.33
CA LEU A 509 2.77 -0.31 17.06
C LEU A 509 2.82 -1.40 16.00
N ILE A 510 3.52 -1.13 14.91
CA ILE A 510 3.80 -2.07 13.83
C ILE A 510 5.30 -2.38 13.86
N ARG A 511 5.65 -3.66 13.96
CA ARG A 511 7.03 -4.14 13.88
C ARG A 511 7.22 -4.87 12.56
N LEU A 512 8.06 -4.34 11.69
CA LEU A 512 8.41 -4.94 10.41
C LEU A 512 9.86 -5.47 10.46
N PRO A 513 10.15 -6.64 9.88
CA PRO A 513 11.52 -7.10 9.74
C PRO A 513 12.31 -6.19 8.78
N LEU A 514 13.60 -6.01 9.03
CA LEU A 514 14.46 -5.12 8.24
C LEU A 514 14.76 -5.63 6.81
N THR A 515 14.51 -6.90 6.47
CA THR A 515 15.01 -7.51 5.23
C THR A 515 14.17 -8.68 4.72
N LEU A 516 14.54 -9.23 3.54
CA LEU A 516 14.16 -10.54 2.96
C LEU A 516 13.35 -11.42 3.91
N ALA A 517 12.22 -11.96 3.46
CA ALA A 517 11.35 -12.83 4.27
C ALA A 517 12.12 -14.05 4.82
N ILE A 518 12.78 -13.88 5.96
CA ILE A 518 13.40 -14.93 6.76
C ILE A 518 12.37 -15.29 7.82
N LEU A 519 12.15 -16.58 7.98
CA LEU A 519 11.14 -17.12 8.86
C LEU A 519 11.80 -18.12 9.80
N ASP A 520 11.58 -17.97 11.11
CA ASP A 520 11.95 -19.00 12.08
C ASP A 520 11.01 -20.19 11.92
N GLY A 521 11.57 -21.32 11.50
CA GLY A 521 10.82 -22.51 11.13
C GLY A 521 11.16 -23.71 12.00
N MET A 522 10.13 -24.43 12.45
CA MET A 522 10.26 -25.78 12.98
C MET A 522 10.21 -26.78 11.82
N THR A 523 11.30 -27.51 11.63
CA THR A 523 11.43 -28.51 10.57
C THR A 523 10.85 -29.84 11.05
N VAL A 524 9.86 -30.34 10.30
CA VAL A 524 9.16 -31.59 10.61
C VAL A 524 9.23 -32.54 9.44
N SER A 525 9.30 -33.84 9.73
CA SER A 525 9.18 -34.87 8.69
C SER A 525 7.78 -35.47 8.68
N VAL A 526 7.26 -35.70 7.48
CA VAL A 526 5.94 -36.29 7.23
C VAL A 526 6.04 -37.25 6.06
N ALA A 527 5.86 -38.55 6.29
CA ALA A 527 5.99 -39.61 5.29
C ALA A 527 7.32 -39.57 4.50
N GLY A 528 8.41 -39.15 5.14
CA GLY A 528 9.74 -38.98 4.52
C GLY A 528 9.96 -37.65 3.80
N GLU A 529 8.93 -36.82 3.66
CA GLU A 529 9.03 -35.45 3.15
C GLU A 529 9.37 -34.47 4.29
N THR A 530 9.99 -33.34 3.95
CA THR A 530 10.35 -32.30 4.93
C THR A 530 9.47 -31.07 4.75
N LEU A 531 8.81 -30.65 5.83
CA LEU A 531 7.97 -29.45 5.88
C LEU A 531 8.51 -28.48 6.94
N ILE A 532 8.19 -27.20 6.77
CA ILE A 532 8.50 -26.14 7.73
C ILE A 532 7.20 -25.61 8.33
N LEU A 533 7.08 -25.70 9.66
CA LEU A 533 6.02 -25.05 10.43
C LEU A 533 6.54 -23.71 10.95
N PRO A 534 5.90 -22.57 10.67
CA PRO A 534 6.34 -21.29 11.23
C PRO A 534 6.26 -21.31 12.76
N LEU A 535 7.37 -21.01 13.43
CA LEU A 535 7.49 -21.13 14.88
C LEU A 535 6.51 -20.20 15.61
N ALA A 536 6.16 -19.06 15.01
CA ALA A 536 5.18 -18.11 15.53
C ALA A 536 3.78 -18.70 15.78
N TYR A 537 3.43 -19.80 15.10
CA TYR A 537 2.16 -20.49 15.28
C TYR A 537 2.27 -21.75 16.14
N VAL A 538 3.48 -22.16 16.55
CA VAL A 538 3.68 -23.40 17.32
C VAL A 538 3.62 -23.11 18.81
N LEU A 539 2.70 -23.78 19.52
CA LEU A 539 2.54 -23.66 20.97
C LEU A 539 3.40 -24.67 21.72
N GLU A 540 3.23 -25.95 21.41
CA GLU A 540 3.96 -27.05 22.02
C GLU A 540 3.97 -28.28 21.10
N ALA A 541 4.93 -29.17 21.28
CA ALA A 541 4.95 -30.47 20.62
C ALA A 541 4.95 -31.58 21.67
N LEU A 542 4.16 -32.62 21.45
CA LEU A 542 3.96 -33.70 22.41
C LEU A 542 3.67 -35.02 21.71
N GLN A 543 3.98 -36.11 22.38
CA GLN A 543 3.68 -37.46 21.93
C GLN A 543 2.40 -37.94 22.61
N PRO A 544 1.24 -37.98 21.92
CA PRO A 544 -0.02 -38.41 22.51
C PRO A 544 0.00 -39.88 22.93
N GLN A 545 -0.63 -40.18 24.06
CA GLN A 545 -0.96 -41.56 24.41
C GLN A 545 -2.26 -41.98 23.72
N ALA A 546 -2.45 -43.29 23.52
CA ALA A 546 -3.65 -43.82 22.86
C ALA A 546 -4.95 -43.37 23.55
N ASP A 547 -4.95 -43.21 24.87
CA ASP A 547 -6.11 -42.78 25.66
C ASP A 547 -6.45 -41.29 25.52
N ASP A 548 -5.50 -40.48 25.04
CA ASP A 548 -5.71 -39.04 24.81
C ASP A 548 -6.34 -38.76 23.45
N ILE A 549 -6.30 -39.74 22.53
CA ILE A 549 -6.94 -39.64 21.21
C ILE A 549 -8.33 -40.24 21.29
N ARG A 550 -9.35 -39.45 20.93
CA ARG A 550 -10.73 -39.91 20.82
C ARG A 550 -11.26 -39.67 19.41
N THR A 551 -12.16 -40.52 18.96
CA THR A 551 -12.90 -40.29 17.71
C THR A 551 -14.30 -39.82 18.07
N MET A 552 -14.66 -38.61 17.62
CA MET A 552 -16.01 -38.06 17.81
C MET A 552 -16.83 -38.23 16.52
N ALA A 553 -18.10 -38.54 16.66
CA ALA A 553 -19.00 -38.73 15.52
C ALA A 553 -19.20 -37.38 14.80
N GLY A 554 -18.79 -37.29 13.54
CA GLY A 554 -18.89 -36.08 12.71
C GLY A 554 -17.70 -35.12 12.76
N GLU A 555 -16.89 -35.16 13.82
CA GLU A 555 -15.76 -34.21 14.03
C GLU A 555 -14.36 -34.84 13.88
N GLY A 556 -14.30 -36.13 13.49
CA GLY A 556 -13.04 -36.82 13.23
C GLY A 556 -12.27 -37.21 14.51
N ARG A 557 -10.94 -37.30 14.41
CA ARG A 557 -10.05 -37.60 15.54
C ARG A 557 -9.77 -36.32 16.32
N VAL A 558 -9.89 -36.36 17.64
CA VAL A 558 -9.56 -35.26 18.55
C VAL A 558 -8.53 -35.71 19.58
N LEU A 559 -7.65 -34.80 19.98
CA LEU A 559 -6.63 -34.97 21.01
C LEU A 559 -7.01 -34.17 22.25
N ARG A 560 -6.97 -34.81 23.42
CA ARG A 560 -7.16 -34.11 24.68
C ARG A 560 -5.84 -33.54 25.19
N VAL A 561 -5.70 -32.21 25.21
CA VAL A 561 -4.53 -31.50 25.74
C VAL A 561 -4.96 -30.59 26.88
N ARG A 562 -4.44 -30.83 28.10
CA ARG A 562 -4.74 -30.03 29.31
C ARG A 562 -6.24 -29.83 29.60
N GLY A 563 -7.08 -30.79 29.20
CA GLY A 563 -8.54 -30.75 29.41
C GLY A 563 -9.34 -30.16 28.25
N GLU A 564 -8.70 -29.60 27.22
CA GLU A 564 -9.33 -29.16 25.96
C GLU A 564 -9.26 -30.27 24.91
N TYR A 565 -10.28 -30.41 24.07
CA TYR A 565 -10.28 -31.33 22.91
C TYR A 565 -9.91 -30.55 21.65
N LEU A 566 -8.80 -30.92 21.01
CA LEU A 566 -8.28 -30.30 19.81
C LEU A 566 -8.45 -31.23 18.61
N PRO A 567 -8.94 -30.77 17.44
CA PRO A 567 -9.01 -31.61 16.25
C PRO A 567 -7.60 -31.99 15.78
N ILE A 568 -7.42 -33.27 15.46
CA ILE A 568 -6.18 -33.80 14.89
C ILE A 568 -6.27 -33.76 13.37
N LEU A 569 -5.31 -33.09 12.74
CA LEU A 569 -5.12 -33.08 11.30
C LEU A 569 -3.83 -33.83 10.96
N SER A 570 -3.93 -34.89 10.15
CA SER A 570 -2.75 -35.56 9.63
C SER A 570 -2.19 -34.81 8.44
N LEU A 571 -0.96 -34.30 8.55
CA LEU A 571 -0.30 -33.60 7.44
C LEU A 571 -0.07 -34.55 6.26
N SER A 572 0.20 -35.83 6.53
CA SER A 572 0.39 -36.85 5.48
C SER A 572 -0.88 -37.01 4.65
N GLU A 573 -2.03 -37.17 5.29
CA GLU A 573 -3.33 -37.30 4.62
C GLU A 573 -3.73 -36.01 3.92
N HIS A 574 -3.48 -34.84 4.53
CA HIS A 574 -3.84 -33.54 3.98
C HIS A 574 -3.12 -33.25 2.65
N TYR A 575 -1.81 -33.50 2.59
CA TYR A 575 -1.02 -33.28 1.37
C TYR A 575 -0.98 -34.49 0.44
N GLY A 576 -1.65 -35.60 0.81
CA GLY A 576 -1.72 -36.80 -0.01
C GLY A 576 -0.40 -37.57 -0.09
N TYR A 577 0.47 -37.47 0.92
CA TYR A 577 1.72 -38.20 0.96
C TYR A 577 1.50 -39.69 1.22
N SER A 578 2.07 -40.52 0.37
CA SER A 578 1.98 -41.97 0.48
C SER A 578 3.12 -42.54 1.31
N GLY A 579 2.85 -42.87 2.57
CA GLY A 579 3.79 -43.54 3.45
C GLY A 579 3.30 -43.51 4.88
N ARG A 580 2.83 -44.64 5.41
CA ARG A 580 2.60 -44.77 6.86
C ARG A 580 3.91 -45.18 7.51
N THR A 581 4.45 -44.30 8.33
CA THR A 581 5.45 -44.65 9.33
C THR A 581 4.75 -45.38 10.48
N ASN A 582 5.23 -46.58 10.83
CA ASN A 582 4.78 -47.34 12.01
C ASN A 582 5.32 -46.76 13.33
N ALA A 583 5.60 -45.45 13.37
CA ALA A 583 6.11 -44.76 14.54
C ALA A 583 4.94 -44.28 15.41
N ASP A 584 5.18 -44.12 16.71
CA ASP A 584 4.23 -43.46 17.60
C ASP A 584 3.95 -42.05 17.07
N PRO A 585 2.68 -41.65 16.90
CA PRO A 585 2.34 -40.37 16.27
C PRO A 585 2.87 -39.23 17.13
N LEU A 586 3.60 -38.30 16.52
CA LEU A 586 4.03 -37.07 17.18
C LEU A 586 3.07 -35.95 16.78
N VAL A 587 2.70 -35.10 17.73
CA VAL A 587 1.73 -34.04 17.47
C VAL A 587 2.32 -32.68 17.81
N VAL A 588 2.21 -31.75 16.87
CA VAL A 588 2.54 -30.33 17.07
C VAL A 588 1.25 -29.55 17.24
N VAL A 589 1.06 -28.96 18.42
CA VAL A 589 -0.09 -28.09 18.71
C VAL A 589 0.23 -26.71 18.16
N VAL A 590 -0.61 -26.25 17.25
CA VAL A 590 -0.48 -24.94 16.59
C VAL A 590 -1.74 -24.11 16.80
N GLU A 591 -1.59 -22.80 16.80
CA GLU A 591 -2.70 -21.85 16.87
C GLU A 591 -2.68 -20.94 15.65
N GLY A 592 -3.82 -20.87 14.94
CA GLY A 592 -4.01 -19.96 13.81
C GLY A 592 -5.44 -19.44 13.79
N ASP A 593 -5.64 -18.18 13.42
CA ASP A 593 -6.97 -17.52 13.42
C ASP A 593 -7.76 -17.72 14.75
N GLY A 594 -7.05 -17.75 15.89
CA GLY A 594 -7.62 -17.92 17.23
C GLY A 594 -8.14 -19.32 17.55
N GLN A 595 -7.80 -20.34 16.76
CA GLN A 595 -8.14 -21.73 17.01
C GLN A 595 -6.89 -22.60 17.09
N LYS A 596 -6.90 -23.51 18.07
CA LYS A 596 -5.85 -24.52 18.27
C LYS A 596 -6.20 -25.78 17.51
N ILE A 597 -5.23 -26.31 16.78
CA ILE A 597 -5.32 -27.62 16.11
C ILE A 597 -4.07 -28.44 16.42
N ALA A 598 -4.21 -29.76 16.35
CA ALA A 598 -3.13 -30.71 16.55
C ALA A 598 -2.67 -31.25 15.18
N LEU A 599 -1.45 -30.95 14.76
CA LEU A 599 -0.86 -31.46 13.53
C LEU A 599 -0.11 -32.76 13.81
N GLU A 600 -0.54 -33.86 13.22
CA GLU A 600 0.17 -35.15 13.30
C GLU A 600 1.33 -35.17 12.28
N VAL A 601 2.52 -35.46 12.79
CA VAL A 601 3.80 -35.52 12.08
C VAL A 601 4.57 -36.78 12.49
N ASP A 602 5.58 -37.16 11.70
CA ASP A 602 6.37 -38.36 11.97
C ASP A 602 7.53 -38.05 12.93
N GLU A 603 8.24 -36.94 12.68
CA GLU A 603 9.44 -36.57 13.43
C GLU A 603 9.63 -35.04 13.49
N LEU A 604 10.20 -34.56 14.60
CA LEU A 604 10.74 -33.20 14.73
C LEU A 604 12.23 -33.22 14.40
N VAL A 605 12.61 -32.63 13.27
CA VAL A 605 14.00 -32.59 12.82
C VAL A 605 14.79 -31.51 13.57
N GLY A 606 14.18 -30.35 13.82
CA GLY A 606 14.82 -29.26 14.55
C GLY A 606 14.24 -27.88 14.26
N GLN A 607 14.95 -26.84 14.68
CA GLN A 607 14.62 -25.43 14.42
C GLN A 607 15.72 -24.79 13.57
N GLN A 608 15.32 -24.02 12.57
CA GLN A 608 16.27 -23.27 11.72
C GLN A 608 15.60 -22.03 11.12
N GLN A 609 16.42 -21.03 10.82
CA GLN A 609 16.01 -19.86 10.05
C GLN A 609 16.02 -20.22 8.57
N VAL A 610 14.88 -20.00 7.91
CA VAL A 610 14.69 -20.33 6.50
C VAL A 610 14.38 -19.08 5.69
N VAL A 611 14.97 -18.99 4.50
CA VAL A 611 14.64 -17.93 3.54
C VAL A 611 13.39 -18.35 2.79
N VAL A 612 12.32 -17.56 2.90
CA VAL A 612 11.05 -17.78 2.21
C VAL A 612 11.21 -17.38 0.75
N LYS A 613 10.98 -18.33 -0.15
CA LYS A 613 10.89 -18.13 -1.59
C LYS A 613 9.43 -18.20 -1.99
N ASN A 614 8.98 -17.19 -2.75
CA ASN A 614 7.63 -17.21 -3.30
C ASN A 614 7.53 -18.30 -4.39
N ILE A 615 6.54 -19.17 -4.27
CA ILE A 615 6.25 -20.26 -5.22
C ILE A 615 5.33 -19.78 -6.36
N GLU A 616 4.57 -18.69 -6.14
CA GLU A 616 3.44 -18.26 -6.98
C GLU A 616 3.81 -17.86 -8.41
N ASN A 617 5.06 -17.42 -8.66
CA ASN A 617 5.49 -17.06 -10.01
C ASN A 617 5.50 -18.27 -10.97
N ASN A 618 5.66 -19.48 -10.44
CA ASN A 618 5.82 -20.70 -11.23
C ASN A 618 4.69 -21.73 -11.00
N TYR A 619 3.94 -21.59 -9.91
CA TYR A 619 2.90 -22.54 -9.53
C TYR A 619 1.63 -21.81 -9.09
N ARG A 620 0.47 -22.44 -9.31
CA ARG A 620 -0.80 -21.94 -8.77
C ARG A 620 -0.76 -22.00 -7.24
N ARG A 621 -1.48 -21.08 -6.58
CA ARG A 621 -1.62 -21.07 -5.13
C ARG A 621 -2.03 -22.46 -4.61
N ILE A 622 -1.16 -23.07 -3.82
CA ILE A 622 -1.38 -24.39 -3.23
C ILE A 622 -2.06 -24.18 -1.87
N ALA A 623 -3.24 -24.76 -1.68
CA ALA A 623 -3.94 -24.67 -0.40
C ALA A 623 -3.09 -25.31 0.71
N GLY A 624 -2.99 -24.62 1.86
CA GLY A 624 -2.19 -25.09 2.98
C GLY A 624 -0.68 -24.81 2.87
N VAL A 625 -0.21 -24.08 1.85
CA VAL A 625 1.22 -23.72 1.71
C VAL A 625 1.35 -22.21 1.58
N SER A 626 2.25 -21.60 2.36
CA SER A 626 2.51 -20.15 2.37
C SER A 626 3.76 -19.77 1.56
N GLY A 627 4.66 -20.72 1.31
CA GLY A 627 5.89 -20.52 0.55
C GLY A 627 6.75 -21.77 0.52
N ALA A 628 7.95 -21.67 -0.05
CA ALA A 628 8.95 -22.74 -0.01
C ALA A 628 10.27 -22.19 0.51
N THR A 629 11.14 -23.10 0.92
CA THR A 629 12.54 -22.80 1.20
C THR A 629 13.43 -23.91 0.64
N ILE A 630 14.72 -23.62 0.53
CA ILE A 630 15.74 -24.58 0.11
C ILE A 630 16.56 -24.93 1.35
N LEU A 631 16.55 -26.20 1.73
CA LEU A 631 17.28 -26.73 2.88
C LEU A 631 18.79 -26.81 2.60
N GLY A 632 19.58 -26.98 3.65
CA GLY A 632 21.04 -27.19 3.55
C GLY A 632 21.46 -28.48 2.82
N ASP A 633 20.55 -29.35 2.39
CA ASP A 633 20.89 -30.46 1.48
C ASP A 633 20.47 -30.17 0.03
N GLY A 634 19.98 -28.95 -0.26
CA GLY A 634 19.48 -28.55 -1.56
C GLY A 634 18.06 -29.03 -1.86
N ARG A 635 17.41 -29.79 -0.95
CA ARG A 635 16.00 -30.16 -1.12
C ARG A 635 15.09 -28.97 -0.86
N VAL A 636 13.97 -28.95 -1.57
CA VAL A 636 12.93 -27.95 -1.36
C VAL A 636 12.02 -28.43 -0.24
N ALA A 637 11.78 -27.56 0.76
CA ALA A 637 10.79 -27.79 1.81
C ALA A 637 9.66 -26.78 1.68
N LEU A 638 8.42 -27.24 1.86
CA LEU A 638 7.24 -26.38 1.84
C LEU A 638 7.00 -25.78 3.22
N ILE A 639 6.64 -24.49 3.24
CA ILE A 639 6.25 -23.78 4.46
C ILE A 639 4.72 -23.88 4.58
N VAL A 640 4.27 -24.42 5.71
CA VAL A 640 2.87 -24.71 5.96
C VAL A 640 2.10 -23.41 6.29
N ASP A 641 0.97 -23.20 5.62
CA ASP A 641 0.01 -22.12 5.93
C ASP A 641 -0.95 -22.56 7.03
N ILE A 642 -0.55 -22.35 8.30
CA ILE A 642 -1.33 -22.75 9.47
C ILE A 642 -2.72 -22.11 9.49
N GLY A 643 -2.83 -20.82 9.16
CA GLY A 643 -4.12 -20.14 9.08
C GLY A 643 -5.01 -20.74 7.98
N GLY A 644 -4.42 -21.08 6.82
CA GLY A 644 -5.10 -21.79 5.74
C GLY A 644 -5.64 -23.16 6.17
N LEU A 645 -4.84 -23.94 6.91
CA LEU A 645 -5.26 -25.25 7.44
C LEU A 645 -6.44 -25.12 8.39
N VAL A 646 -6.39 -24.19 9.34
CA VAL A 646 -7.49 -23.93 10.29
C VAL A 646 -8.79 -23.56 9.57
N ARG A 647 -8.72 -22.69 8.55
CA ARG A 647 -9.90 -22.30 7.76
C ARG A 647 -10.52 -23.47 6.98
N SER A 648 -9.69 -24.36 6.44
CA SER A 648 -10.15 -25.55 5.71
C SER A 648 -10.96 -26.50 6.62
N LEU A 649 -10.49 -26.72 7.85
CA LEU A 649 -11.18 -27.55 8.83
C LEU A 649 -12.56 -26.98 9.22
N ARG A 650 -12.67 -25.65 9.37
CA ARG A 650 -13.97 -24.99 9.62
C ARG A 650 -14.98 -25.22 8.50
N MET A 651 -14.55 -25.17 7.24
CA MET A 651 -15.44 -25.39 6.10
C MET A 651 -15.92 -26.84 6.00
N GLN A 652 -15.10 -27.82 6.38
CA GLN A 652 -15.49 -29.23 6.41
C GLN A 652 -16.47 -29.57 7.55
N GLN A 653 -16.44 -28.84 8.66
CA GLN A 653 -17.39 -29.02 9.76
C GLN A 653 -18.75 -28.34 9.50
N ALA A 654 -18.82 -27.38 8.57
CA ALA A 654 -20.03 -26.63 8.24
C ALA A 654 -20.83 -27.20 7.05
N ALA A 655 -20.27 -28.18 6.33
CA ALA A 655 -20.90 -28.89 5.21
C ALA A 655 -21.41 -30.26 5.65
#